data_AF-A0AAN6PNY5-F1
#
_entry.id   AF-A0AAN6PNY5-F1
#
_cell.length_a   1.000
_cell.length_b   1.000
_cell.length_c   1.000
_cell.angle_alpha   90.00
_cell.angle_beta   90.00
_cell.angle_gamma   90.00
#
_symmetry.space_group_name_H-M   'P 1'
#
loop_
_entity.id
_entity.type
_entity.pdbx_description
1 polymer ?
#
loop_
_entity_poly.entity_id
_entity_poly.type
_entity_poly.pdbx_seq_one_letter_code
_entity_poly.pdbx_strand_id
1 'polypeptide(L)'
;MPFASRELEAYRRDERLGHKLLTPEERLRLIKPYLPSPPSRSRSRSRTESNASKTRDEQKTRLGVRRFLRRQYHVLVFALIHIFFSLYIRFRQAYHAVANRIHLVYYHHHRTPELIRRDVKGLRRLPKHLSVILTLEDQRRSGAGLERLINEVTDVAAWCASAGIPQLSIYEKTGILKGYLKETHQAIVQEMNSYFGPNYPSVSLSAPHIPPVESSVLPNGTDLHGSGSGSGSSDEDEEPRKHISIVLISAEDGRDSMVDLTKTLAEMSQRKKLNTADITPELVDAELSESVMSEPDLLILFGPHVELAGYPPWQIRLTEIFHVRDNQGVGYQVFYRGLRNYAGAQMRKGSDPEKGYEVHGNMIVFRCPIVRSGTAALNRAAFSKTVGIAAAALRDNKLISKYRRPLEAGREILYADRISPVCLHPDKTLADQGLKCLLLNPSVKPEAPETWGPVLKDGVEKQELTVIPYGLQLDYTYWTYRDIMTSILPEELHDEIPAGFNIAGHVAHLNLRENYLPYKYLAAEIILDKNPQIKTVINKVDNVGSESEFRTFQYEVLAGPNDLNVQVSESDCIFEFDYSKVYWNSKLESEHRRLVNMFQPGEVVVDVMAGIGPFAVPAGKKRVFVWANDKNPESVKCLEVAIKKNKVSQLTPPPPLYSLTPTHNSPTRYHPSSAPSAKTATPSSTKPPTRFWQPPKTASAPSSPPGNRPRVPIPPTVSHFVMNLPASAIWFLSSYRGLYAGREALFAPHTATRLPMVHVHCFAVKATDETPARDICEMITAELGFAVRPAGAAAAGSQGAREGEEEEEGVVKVHCVRDVAPAKSMYCASFRLPREVAFAARG
;
A
#
# COMPACT_ATOMS: atom_id res chain seq x y z
N MET A 1 -16.69 -15.88 23.89
CA MET A 1 -17.06 -15.48 25.27
C MET A 1 -17.30 -13.98 25.27
N PRO A 2 -18.50 -13.48 25.60
CA PRO A 2 -18.70 -12.05 25.79
C PRO A 2 -17.92 -11.60 27.03
N PHE A 3 -17.32 -10.40 26.97
CA PHE A 3 -16.69 -9.79 28.14
C PHE A 3 -17.74 -9.59 29.24
N ALA A 4 -17.41 -9.93 30.47
CA ALA A 4 -18.25 -9.58 31.61
C ALA A 4 -18.40 -8.05 31.66
N SER A 5 -19.63 -7.53 31.69
CA SER A 5 -19.93 -6.10 31.57
C SER A 5 -19.15 -5.23 32.55
N ARG A 6 -18.90 -5.74 33.76
CA ARG A 6 -18.14 -5.07 34.81
C ARG A 6 -16.65 -4.89 34.47
N GLU A 7 -16.06 -5.86 33.79
CA GLU A 7 -14.65 -5.81 33.37
C GLU A 7 -14.47 -4.92 32.14
N LEU A 8 -15.46 -4.92 31.25
CA LEU A 8 -15.52 -4.01 30.10
C LEU A 8 -15.68 -2.55 30.56
N GLU A 9 -16.53 -2.29 31.56
CA GLU A 9 -16.66 -0.97 32.16
C GLU A 9 -15.37 -0.51 32.86
N ALA A 10 -14.71 -1.41 33.60
CA ALA A 10 -13.44 -1.10 34.26
C ALA A 10 -12.34 -0.77 33.24
N TYR A 11 -12.24 -1.54 32.16
CA TYR A 11 -11.30 -1.28 31.07
C TYR A 11 -11.60 0.03 30.34
N ARG A 12 -12.87 0.28 29.98
CA ARG A 12 -13.29 1.54 29.32
C ARG A 12 -13.10 2.77 30.21
N ARG A 13 -13.20 2.62 31.53
CA ARG A 13 -12.92 3.69 32.49
C ARG A 13 -11.42 4.00 32.58
N ASP A 14 -10.56 2.98 32.52
CA ASP A 14 -9.10 3.16 32.46
C ASP A 14 -8.65 3.76 31.12
N GLU A 15 -9.24 3.31 30.01
CA GLU A 15 -9.00 3.85 28.67
C GLU A 15 -9.38 5.34 28.58
N ARG A 16 -10.54 5.73 29.10
CA ARG A 16 -10.96 7.14 29.17
C ARG A 16 -10.00 8.04 29.94
N LEU A 17 -9.19 7.47 30.83
CA LEU A 17 -8.18 8.20 31.62
C LEU A 17 -6.76 8.00 31.09
N GLY A 18 -6.62 7.57 29.82
CA GLY A 18 -5.33 7.41 29.15
C GLY A 18 -4.49 6.28 29.74
N HIS A 19 -5.13 5.22 30.22
CA HIS A 19 -4.49 4.07 30.85
C HIS A 19 -3.63 4.43 32.06
N LYS A 20 -4.13 5.31 32.93
CA LYS A 20 -3.46 5.73 34.17
C LYS A 20 -4.14 5.15 35.42
N LEU A 21 -5.33 4.57 35.31
CA LEU A 21 -6.13 4.10 36.42
C LEU A 21 -5.76 2.68 36.87
N LEU A 22 -5.36 1.83 35.92
CA LEU A 22 -4.94 0.45 36.16
C LEU A 22 -3.45 0.30 35.88
N THR A 23 -2.75 -0.47 36.71
CA THR A 23 -1.39 -0.91 36.43
C THR A 23 -1.36 -1.88 35.24
N PRO A 24 -0.20 -2.05 34.56
CA PRO A 24 -0.06 -3.03 33.46
C PRO A 24 -0.48 -4.45 33.88
N GLU A 25 -0.21 -4.83 35.12
CA GLU A 25 -0.54 -6.15 35.69
C GLU A 25 -2.05 -6.31 35.92
N GLU A 26 -2.74 -5.26 36.35
CA GLU A 26 -4.20 -5.25 36.52
C GLU A 26 -4.92 -5.28 35.16
N ARG A 27 -4.42 -4.57 34.16
CA ARG A 27 -4.92 -4.65 32.78
C ARG A 27 -4.72 -6.05 32.21
N LEU A 28 -3.54 -6.64 32.44
CA LEU A 28 -3.27 -8.02 32.02
C LEU A 28 -4.25 -8.98 32.71
N ARG A 29 -4.56 -8.81 34.00
CA ARG A 29 -5.53 -9.62 34.74
C ARG A 29 -6.95 -9.51 34.19
N LEU A 30 -7.40 -8.33 33.76
CA LEU A 30 -8.72 -8.14 33.14
C LEU A 30 -8.83 -8.87 31.79
N ILE A 31 -7.73 -8.95 31.03
CA ILE A 31 -7.74 -9.53 29.68
C ILE A 31 -7.41 -11.03 29.71
N LYS A 32 -6.67 -11.50 30.73
CA LYS A 32 -6.16 -12.88 30.87
C LYS A 32 -7.23 -13.98 30.71
N PRO A 33 -8.47 -13.86 31.22
CA PRO A 33 -9.51 -14.87 31.02
C PRO A 33 -10.00 -14.99 29.57
N TYR A 34 -9.79 -13.94 28.77
CA TYR A 34 -10.23 -13.83 27.37
C TYR A 34 -9.10 -14.08 26.37
N LEU A 35 -7.86 -14.21 26.85
CA LEU A 35 -6.74 -14.64 26.01
C LEU A 35 -6.89 -16.13 25.68
N PRO A 36 -6.65 -16.53 24.42
CA PRO A 36 -6.66 -17.93 24.05
C PRO A 36 -5.64 -18.69 24.90
N SER A 37 -5.98 -19.91 25.33
CA SER A 37 -5.05 -20.75 26.09
C SER A 37 -3.77 -20.95 25.28
N PRO A 38 -2.58 -20.72 25.86
CA PRO A 38 -1.34 -21.01 25.15
C PRO A 38 -1.32 -22.49 24.76
N PRO A 39 -0.80 -22.85 23.56
CA PRO A 39 -0.74 -24.23 23.12
C PRO A 39 0.00 -25.08 24.16
N SER A 40 -0.59 -26.23 24.50
CA SER A 40 -0.08 -27.15 25.50
C SER A 40 1.31 -27.65 25.11
N ARG A 41 2.35 -27.05 25.68
CA ARG A 41 3.69 -27.64 25.67
C ARG A 41 3.68 -28.88 26.54
N SER A 42 4.00 -30.02 25.91
CA SER A 42 4.31 -31.27 26.58
C SER A 42 5.38 -31.02 27.65
N ARG A 43 5.11 -31.52 28.86
CA ARG A 43 6.00 -31.48 30.00
C ARG A 43 7.31 -32.20 29.68
N SER A 44 8.46 -31.55 29.89
CA SER A 44 9.52 -32.18 30.69
C SER A 44 10.52 -31.18 31.28
N ARG A 45 10.77 -31.41 32.58
CA ARG A 45 11.97 -31.12 33.38
C ARG A 45 12.26 -29.70 33.86
N SER A 46 11.85 -29.52 35.12
CA SER A 46 12.45 -28.69 36.18
C SER A 46 13.98 -28.72 36.24
N ARG A 47 14.59 -27.55 36.44
CA ARG A 47 15.74 -27.30 37.33
C ARG A 47 15.95 -25.79 37.46
N THR A 48 15.50 -25.22 38.58
CA THR A 48 16.33 -24.80 39.72
C THR A 48 17.02 -23.45 39.47
N GLU A 49 16.41 -22.42 40.04
CA GLU A 49 17.01 -21.12 40.28
C GLU A 49 18.33 -21.26 41.05
N SER A 50 19.35 -20.52 40.62
CA SER A 50 20.41 -20.10 41.53
C SER A 50 20.86 -18.69 41.18
N ASN A 51 20.81 -17.84 42.19
CA ASN A 51 21.39 -16.52 42.27
C ASN A 51 22.89 -16.54 41.92
N ALA A 52 23.34 -15.55 41.13
CA ALA A 52 24.66 -14.97 41.31
C ALA A 52 24.70 -13.55 40.74
N SER A 53 24.74 -12.61 41.68
CA SER A 53 25.04 -11.20 41.50
C SER A 53 26.50 -10.95 41.11
N LYS A 54 26.73 -9.80 40.45
CA LYS A 54 27.97 -9.00 40.45
C LYS A 54 29.22 -9.65 39.84
N THR A 55 29.73 -9.03 38.77
CA THR A 55 30.91 -8.14 38.87
C THR A 55 31.06 -7.36 37.56
N ARG A 56 30.97 -6.03 37.68
CA ARG A 56 31.66 -5.10 36.80
C ARG A 56 33.15 -5.36 36.99
N ASP A 57 33.87 -5.61 35.89
CA ASP A 57 35.27 -5.25 35.85
C ASP A 57 35.60 -4.61 34.50
N GLU A 58 36.05 -3.36 34.60
CA GLU A 58 36.57 -2.58 33.50
C GLU A 58 37.96 -3.11 33.14
N GLN A 59 38.11 -3.70 31.95
CA GLN A 59 39.42 -3.84 31.34
C GLN A 59 39.46 -3.10 30.00
N LYS A 60 39.98 -1.87 30.09
CA LYS A 60 40.49 -1.07 28.98
C LYS A 60 41.53 -1.88 28.21
N THR A 61 41.23 -2.30 26.97
CA THR A 61 42.24 -2.71 26.01
C THR A 61 41.99 -2.12 24.63
N ARG A 62 42.88 -1.17 24.31
CA ARG A 62 43.29 -0.60 23.01
C ARG A 62 42.29 -0.72 21.84
N LEU A 63 41.55 0.37 21.67
CA LEU A 63 40.79 0.72 20.47
C LEU A 63 41.66 0.57 19.20
N GLY A 64 41.36 -0.44 18.38
CA GLY A 64 41.90 -0.52 17.04
C GLY A 64 41.51 0.75 16.28
N VAL A 65 42.49 1.60 15.96
CA VAL A 65 42.31 2.94 15.36
C VAL A 65 41.36 2.88 14.16
N ARG A 66 41.40 1.81 13.36
CA ARG A 66 40.53 1.62 12.19
C ARG A 66 39.05 1.33 12.54
N ARG A 67 38.76 0.57 13.60
CA ARG A 67 37.39 0.33 14.09
C ARG A 67 36.85 1.55 14.83
N PHE A 68 37.70 2.24 15.59
CA PHE A 68 37.37 3.54 16.17
C PHE A 68 37.03 4.55 15.07
N LEU A 69 37.86 4.71 14.05
CA LEU A 69 37.60 5.62 12.93
C LEU A 69 36.33 5.25 12.14
N ARG A 70 36.02 3.97 11.92
CA ARG A 70 34.78 3.56 11.26
C ARG A 70 33.53 3.80 12.11
N ARG A 71 33.59 3.52 13.42
CA ARG A 71 32.50 3.87 14.34
C ARG A 71 32.35 5.38 14.45
N GLN A 72 33.45 6.12 14.58
CA GLN A 72 33.45 7.58 14.57
C GLN A 72 32.93 8.13 13.25
N TYR A 73 33.19 7.48 12.12
CA TYR A 73 32.62 7.85 10.83
C TYR A 73 31.10 7.62 10.78
N HIS A 74 30.59 6.45 11.22
CA HIS A 74 29.14 6.22 11.27
C HIS A 74 28.43 7.14 12.27
N VAL A 75 29.05 7.38 13.43
CA VAL A 75 28.55 8.34 14.43
C VAL A 75 28.63 9.76 13.88
N LEU A 76 29.68 10.12 13.14
CA LEU A 76 29.81 11.41 12.48
C LEU A 76 28.76 11.58 11.39
N VAL A 77 28.52 10.57 10.54
CA VAL A 77 27.49 10.62 9.50
C VAL A 77 26.10 10.72 10.12
N PHE A 78 25.80 9.91 11.13
CA PHE A 78 24.54 10.00 11.87
C PHE A 78 24.40 11.37 12.56
N ALA A 79 25.45 11.86 13.21
CA ALA A 79 25.48 13.17 13.84
C ALA A 79 25.32 14.29 12.80
N LEU A 80 25.96 14.20 11.64
CA LEU A 80 25.81 15.15 10.55
C LEU A 80 24.37 15.14 10.03
N ILE A 81 23.78 13.97 9.75
CA ILE A 81 22.38 13.85 9.34
C ILE A 81 21.48 14.45 10.42
N HIS A 82 21.66 14.08 11.69
CA HIS A 82 20.87 14.63 12.79
C HIS A 82 21.09 16.13 12.98
N ILE A 83 22.31 16.65 12.80
CA ILE A 83 22.64 18.07 12.87
C ILE A 83 21.97 18.80 11.70
N PHE A 84 22.05 18.29 10.47
CA PHE A 84 21.39 18.89 9.31
C PHE A 84 19.88 18.88 9.46
N PHE A 85 19.27 17.78 9.88
CA PHE A 85 17.82 17.72 10.14
C PHE A 85 17.42 18.59 11.34
N SER A 86 18.21 18.62 12.41
CA SER A 86 17.94 19.47 13.58
C SER A 86 18.11 20.94 13.25
N LEU A 87 19.12 21.32 12.49
CA LEU A 87 19.34 22.68 11.99
C LEU A 87 18.22 23.06 11.03
N TYR A 88 17.80 22.17 10.12
CA TYR A 88 16.66 22.40 9.24
C TYR A 88 15.37 22.62 10.02
N ILE A 89 15.05 21.74 10.99
CA ILE A 89 13.84 21.87 11.82
C ILE A 89 13.91 23.14 12.66
N ARG A 90 15.04 23.43 13.34
CA ARG A 90 15.19 24.65 14.15
C ARG A 90 15.17 25.90 13.31
N PHE A 91 15.78 25.89 12.13
CA PHE A 91 15.73 27.01 11.18
C PHE A 91 14.31 27.21 10.67
N ARG A 92 13.59 26.14 10.31
CA ARG A 92 12.19 26.20 9.88
C ARG A 92 11.29 26.74 11.00
N GLN A 93 11.46 26.26 12.23
CA GLN A 93 10.74 26.75 13.41
C GLN A 93 11.08 28.21 13.71
N ALA A 94 12.36 28.61 13.65
CA ALA A 94 12.78 29.99 13.83
C ALA A 94 12.24 30.91 12.73
N TYR A 95 12.29 30.45 11.47
CA TYR A 95 11.70 31.15 10.33
C TYR A 95 10.19 31.34 10.51
N HIS A 96 9.46 30.29 10.87
CA HIS A 96 8.02 30.40 11.14
C HIS A 96 7.72 31.26 12.36
N ALA A 97 8.51 31.17 13.43
CA ALA A 97 8.34 32.02 14.61
C ALA A 97 8.57 33.50 14.29
N VAL A 98 9.63 33.82 13.53
CA VAL A 98 9.94 35.19 13.09
C VAL A 98 8.90 35.68 12.08
N ALA A 99 8.56 34.88 11.07
CA ALA A 99 7.54 35.21 10.08
C ALA A 99 6.18 35.42 10.75
N ASN A 100 5.77 34.54 11.67
CA ASN A 100 4.53 34.69 12.43
C ASN A 100 4.58 35.93 13.31
N ARG A 101 5.72 36.26 13.95
CA ARG A 101 5.85 37.49 14.75
C ARG A 101 5.79 38.75 13.89
N ILE A 102 6.39 38.74 12.70
CA ILE A 102 6.27 39.83 11.72
C ILE A 102 4.82 39.95 11.23
N HIS A 103 4.16 38.84 10.92
CA HIS A 103 2.74 38.84 10.53
C HIS A 103 1.86 39.30 11.69
N LEU A 104 2.12 38.88 12.93
CA LEU A 104 1.40 39.34 14.12
C LEU A 104 1.50 40.87 14.26
N VAL A 105 2.67 41.45 14.02
CA VAL A 105 2.87 42.91 14.06
C VAL A 105 2.18 43.60 12.88
N TYR A 106 2.34 43.08 11.66
CA TYR A 106 1.72 43.65 10.45
C TYR A 106 0.19 43.61 10.49
N TYR A 107 -0.35 42.53 11.05
CA TYR A 107 -1.79 42.32 11.19
C TYR A 107 -2.32 42.75 12.55
N HIS A 108 -1.53 43.26 13.51
CA HIS A 108 -1.95 43.58 14.90
C HIS A 108 -3.16 44.54 15.03
N HIS A 109 -3.64 45.13 13.93
CA HIS A 109 -4.69 46.15 13.92
C HIS A 109 -6.12 45.59 13.79
N HIS A 110 -6.36 44.27 13.82
CA HIS A 110 -7.66 43.64 13.51
C HIS A 110 -8.72 43.62 14.64
N ARG A 111 -8.63 44.46 15.67
CA ARG A 111 -9.63 44.50 16.76
C ARG A 111 -10.94 45.22 16.43
N THR A 112 -11.11 45.67 15.18
CA THR A 112 -12.32 46.36 14.73
C THR A 112 -13.00 45.55 13.62
N PRO A 113 -14.31 45.28 13.70
CA PRO A 113 -15.06 44.54 12.68
C PRO A 113 -14.88 45.06 11.26
N GLU A 114 -14.71 46.37 11.08
CA GLU A 114 -14.57 47.04 9.78
C GLU A 114 -13.30 46.58 9.04
N LEU A 115 -12.20 46.43 9.77
CA LEU A 115 -10.93 45.96 9.20
C LEU A 115 -11.00 44.50 8.79
N ILE A 116 -11.61 43.65 9.62
CA ILE A 116 -11.82 42.24 9.29
C ILE A 116 -12.73 42.11 8.06
N ARG A 117 -13.83 42.87 8.01
CA ARG A 117 -14.73 42.92 6.84
C ARG A 117 -14.00 43.37 5.58
N ARG A 118 -13.14 44.37 5.69
CA ARG A 118 -12.31 44.85 4.56
C ARG A 118 -11.37 43.76 4.05
N ASP A 119 -10.73 43.03 4.94
CA ASP A 119 -9.76 41.98 4.58
C ASP A 119 -10.43 40.80 3.87
N VAL A 120 -11.67 40.46 4.25
CA VAL A 120 -12.43 39.36 3.62
C VAL A 120 -13.23 39.78 2.38
N LYS A 121 -13.50 41.08 2.17
CA LYS A 121 -14.30 41.60 1.05
C LYS A 121 -13.78 41.17 -0.33
N GLY A 122 -12.46 40.99 -0.48
CA GLY A 122 -11.82 40.55 -1.72
C GLY A 122 -11.76 39.03 -1.92
N LEU A 123 -12.25 38.23 -0.98
CA LEU A 123 -12.24 36.77 -1.09
C LEU A 123 -13.39 36.28 -1.95
N ARG A 124 -13.11 35.34 -2.86
CA ARG A 124 -14.10 34.78 -3.80
C ARG A 124 -15.30 34.12 -3.10
N ARG A 125 -15.09 33.56 -1.91
CA ARG A 125 -16.11 32.91 -1.07
C ARG A 125 -15.64 32.80 0.38
N LEU A 126 -16.59 32.61 1.28
CA LEU A 126 -16.37 32.36 2.70
C LEU A 126 -17.05 31.05 3.12
N PRO A 127 -16.52 30.33 4.14
CA PRO A 127 -17.20 29.18 4.70
C PRO A 127 -18.47 29.65 5.43
N LYS A 128 -19.57 28.90 5.31
CA LYS A 128 -20.77 29.06 6.12
C LYS A 128 -20.56 28.47 7.51
N HIS A 129 -19.79 27.38 7.58
CA HIS A 129 -19.44 26.72 8.84
C HIS A 129 -17.92 26.54 8.93
N LEU A 130 -17.30 27.22 9.91
CA LEU A 130 -15.90 27.07 10.25
C LEU A 130 -15.75 26.12 11.44
N SER A 131 -14.77 25.23 11.41
CA SER A 131 -14.37 24.49 12.61
C SER A 131 -12.89 24.65 12.92
N VAL A 132 -12.55 24.63 14.21
CA VAL A 132 -11.18 24.80 14.70
C VAL A 132 -10.89 23.77 15.78
N ILE A 133 -9.74 23.10 15.67
CA ILE A 133 -9.21 22.19 16.71
C ILE A 133 -8.30 22.99 17.63
N LEU A 134 -8.65 23.06 18.91
CA LEU A 134 -7.85 23.70 19.96
C LEU A 134 -7.30 22.63 20.91
N THR A 135 -6.15 22.94 21.54
CA THR A 135 -5.48 22.05 22.48
C THR A 135 -5.23 22.75 23.80
N LEU A 136 -5.58 22.11 24.90
CA LEU A 136 -5.21 22.56 26.23
C LEU A 136 -3.71 22.30 26.46
N GLU A 137 -2.91 23.36 26.66
CA GLU A 137 -1.48 23.22 26.99
C GLU A 137 -1.27 22.63 28.41
N ASP A 138 -0.41 21.61 28.53
CA ASP A 138 -0.32 20.74 29.72
C ASP A 138 0.46 21.36 30.93
N GLN A 139 -0.28 21.55 32.02
CA GLN A 139 0.03 21.46 33.47
C GLN A 139 1.41 21.83 34.03
N ARG A 140 1.65 23.13 34.27
CA ARG A 140 2.52 23.58 35.39
C ARG A 140 1.97 24.75 36.24
N ARG A 141 0.89 25.40 35.83
CA ARG A 141 0.25 26.48 36.60
C ARG A 141 -1.27 26.38 36.48
N SER A 142 -1.94 26.26 37.62
CA SER A 142 -3.39 26.20 37.77
C SER A 142 -4.11 27.33 37.01
N GLY A 143 -5.15 27.02 36.24
CA GLY A 143 -6.08 27.98 35.62
C GLY A 143 -5.64 28.64 34.30
N ALA A 144 -4.35 29.00 34.14
CA ALA A 144 -3.89 29.84 33.01
C ALA A 144 -4.09 29.20 31.61
N GLY A 145 -4.02 27.88 31.51
CA GLY A 145 -4.24 27.18 30.24
C GLY A 145 -5.70 27.21 29.78
N LEU A 146 -6.64 27.11 30.72
CA LEU A 146 -8.08 27.20 30.43
C LEU A 146 -8.46 28.63 30.03
N GLU A 147 -7.95 29.63 30.74
CA GLU A 147 -8.18 31.04 30.40
C GLU A 147 -7.68 31.38 29.00
N ARG A 148 -6.48 30.92 28.64
CA ARG A 148 -5.96 31.07 27.27
C ARG A 148 -6.85 30.38 26.24
N LEU A 149 -7.29 29.15 26.52
CA LEU A 149 -8.19 28.42 25.63
C LEU A 149 -9.50 29.17 25.42
N ILE A 150 -10.11 29.69 26.49
CA ILE A 150 -11.32 30.52 26.41
C ILE A 150 -11.05 31.78 25.57
N ASN A 151 -9.91 32.45 25.76
CA ASN A 151 -9.56 33.63 24.96
C ASN A 151 -9.38 33.29 23.47
N GLU A 152 -8.80 32.14 23.13
CA GLU A 152 -8.72 31.69 21.73
C GLU A 152 -10.12 31.41 21.16
N VAL A 153 -11.05 30.90 21.97
CA VAL A 153 -12.46 30.75 21.59
C VAL A 153 -13.15 32.10 21.33
N THR A 154 -12.98 33.07 22.22
CA THR A 154 -13.60 34.41 22.09
C THR A 154 -13.09 35.16 20.87
N ASP A 155 -11.78 35.13 20.64
CA ASP A 155 -11.13 35.76 19.49
C ASP A 155 -11.67 35.20 18.17
N VAL A 156 -11.69 33.87 18.02
CA VAL A 156 -12.19 33.22 16.79
C VAL A 156 -13.67 33.48 16.60
N ALA A 157 -14.47 33.50 17.66
CA ALA A 157 -15.88 33.84 17.59
C ALA A 157 -16.09 35.28 17.07
N ALA A 158 -15.38 36.26 17.64
CA ALA A 158 -15.44 37.65 17.21
C ALA A 158 -15.00 37.83 15.75
N TRP A 159 -13.96 37.10 15.30
CA TRP A 159 -13.50 37.14 13.92
C TRP A 159 -14.50 36.50 12.95
N CYS A 160 -15.13 35.38 13.32
CA CYS A 160 -16.19 34.76 12.52
C CYS A 160 -17.38 35.70 12.36
N ALA A 161 -17.85 36.29 13.46
CA ALA A 161 -18.95 37.26 13.44
C ALA A 161 -18.59 38.51 12.60
N SER A 162 -17.35 38.98 12.70
CA SER A 162 -16.86 40.12 11.91
C SER A 162 -16.77 39.79 10.42
N ALA A 163 -16.30 38.60 10.07
CA ALA A 163 -16.18 38.12 8.69
C ALA A 163 -17.54 37.74 8.06
N GLY A 164 -18.60 37.58 8.86
CA GLY A 164 -19.92 37.15 8.40
C GLY A 164 -20.06 35.63 8.26
N ILE A 165 -19.31 34.86 9.05
CA ILE A 165 -19.40 33.39 9.12
C ILE A 165 -20.43 33.04 10.21
N PRO A 166 -21.59 32.45 9.86
CA PRO A 166 -22.71 32.28 10.78
C PRO A 166 -22.56 31.09 11.76
N GLN A 167 -21.66 30.13 11.48
CA GLN A 167 -21.52 28.94 12.31
C GLN A 167 -20.05 28.62 12.62
N LEU A 168 -19.77 28.31 13.89
CA LEU A 168 -18.44 27.97 14.41
C LEU A 168 -18.49 26.70 15.27
N SER A 169 -17.75 25.65 14.90
CA SER A 169 -17.55 24.49 15.79
C SER A 169 -16.15 24.48 16.38
N ILE A 170 -16.05 24.40 17.70
CA ILE A 170 -14.78 24.40 18.43
C ILE A 170 -14.58 23.02 19.01
N TYR A 171 -13.50 22.36 18.59
CA TYR A 171 -13.12 21.07 19.11
C TYR A 171 -11.99 21.18 20.12
N GLU A 172 -12.21 20.63 21.31
CA GLU A 172 -11.16 20.38 22.29
C GLU A 172 -11.28 18.94 22.79
N LYS A 173 -10.18 18.19 22.71
CA LYS A 173 -10.17 16.74 22.90
C LYS A 173 -10.79 16.29 24.22
N THR A 174 -10.47 16.96 25.33
CA THR A 174 -10.92 16.55 26.68
C THR A 174 -12.37 16.92 26.99
N GLY A 175 -12.95 17.85 26.24
CA GLY A 175 -14.28 18.38 26.50
C GLY A 175 -14.35 19.34 27.68
N ILE A 176 -13.21 19.87 28.15
CA ILE A 176 -13.17 20.76 29.32
C ILE A 176 -14.09 21.98 29.15
N LEU A 177 -14.15 22.54 27.93
CA LEU A 177 -14.99 23.72 27.62
C LEU A 177 -16.49 23.46 27.82
N LYS A 178 -16.96 22.23 27.66
CA LYS A 178 -18.37 21.87 27.91
C LYS A 178 -18.75 22.04 29.39
N GLY A 179 -17.79 21.83 30.30
CA GLY A 179 -17.96 22.06 31.74
C GLY A 179 -17.98 23.55 32.12
N TYR A 180 -17.48 24.43 31.25
CA TYR A 180 -17.40 25.88 31.44
C TYR A 180 -18.23 26.65 30.40
N LEU A 181 -19.35 26.06 29.97
CA LEU A 181 -20.14 26.59 28.86
C LEU A 181 -20.72 27.98 29.16
N LYS A 182 -21.15 28.25 30.40
CA LYS A 182 -21.68 29.57 30.80
C LYS A 182 -20.59 30.64 30.86
N GLU A 183 -19.45 30.30 31.43
CA GLU A 183 -18.29 31.19 31.56
C GLU A 183 -17.73 31.52 30.18
N THR A 184 -17.65 30.52 29.30
CA THR A 184 -17.22 30.70 27.90
C THR A 184 -18.21 31.58 27.14
N HIS A 185 -19.53 31.37 27.30
CA HIS A 185 -20.55 32.24 26.69
C HIS A 185 -20.43 33.69 27.15
N GLN A 186 -20.27 33.92 28.46
CA GLN A 186 -20.08 35.27 29.01
C GLN A 186 -18.83 35.95 28.45
N ALA A 187 -17.72 35.22 28.36
CA ALA A 187 -16.49 35.74 27.77
C ALA A 187 -16.66 36.10 26.28
N ILE A 188 -17.37 35.27 25.51
CA ILE A 188 -17.69 35.56 24.11
C ILE A 188 -18.54 36.83 24.00
N VAL A 189 -19.60 36.97 24.82
CA VAL A 189 -20.47 38.15 24.80
C VAL A 189 -19.70 39.42 25.17
N GLN A 190 -18.80 39.35 26.15
CA GLN A 190 -17.93 40.47 26.52
C GLN A 190 -17.02 40.89 25.36
N GLU A 191 -16.37 39.93 24.69
CA GLU A 191 -15.51 40.21 23.54
C GLU A 191 -16.32 40.75 22.35
N MET A 192 -17.51 40.22 22.10
CA MET A 192 -18.42 40.72 21.07
C MET A 192 -18.83 42.18 21.33
N ASN A 193 -19.15 42.54 22.58
CA ASN A 193 -19.43 43.92 22.95
C ASN A 193 -18.17 44.81 22.78
N SER A 194 -16.97 44.28 23.05
CA SER A 194 -15.73 45.01 22.78
C SER A 194 -15.49 45.28 21.29
N TYR A 195 -15.88 44.37 20.39
CA TYR A 195 -15.69 44.52 18.94
C TYR A 195 -16.79 45.39 18.30
N PHE A 196 -18.06 45.17 18.66
CA PHE A 196 -19.22 45.75 17.98
C PHE A 196 -19.95 46.83 18.78
N GLY A 197 -19.55 47.06 20.04
CA GLY A 197 -20.28 47.91 20.97
C GLY A 197 -21.64 47.31 21.36
N PRO A 198 -22.62 48.14 21.79
CA PRO A 198 -23.90 47.68 22.33
C PRO A 198 -24.78 46.94 21.30
N ASN A 199 -24.50 47.09 20.01
CA ASN A 199 -25.24 46.46 18.90
C ASN A 199 -24.48 45.27 18.32
N TYR A 200 -24.06 44.34 19.18
CA TYR A 200 -23.33 43.14 18.77
C TYR A 200 -24.25 42.03 18.20
N PRO A 201 -23.75 41.15 17.32
CA PRO A 201 -24.49 39.99 16.81
C PRO A 201 -24.98 39.07 17.94
N SER A 202 -26.20 38.54 17.83
CA SER A 202 -26.67 37.58 18.84
C SER A 202 -25.84 36.29 18.77
N VAL A 203 -25.54 35.70 19.93
CA VAL A 203 -24.68 34.52 20.06
C VAL A 203 -25.45 33.40 20.75
N SER A 204 -25.49 32.23 20.13
CA SER A 204 -25.88 30.98 20.78
C SER A 204 -24.65 30.09 20.97
N LEU A 205 -24.43 29.61 22.18
CA LEU A 205 -23.39 28.62 22.50
C LEU A 205 -24.04 27.31 22.95
N SER A 206 -23.77 26.22 22.25
CA SER A 206 -24.29 24.90 22.58
C SER A 206 -23.19 23.84 22.64
N ALA A 207 -23.53 22.68 23.18
CA ALA A 207 -22.71 21.48 23.09
C ALA A 207 -23.65 20.26 23.00
N PRO A 208 -23.24 19.15 22.37
CA PRO A 208 -24.07 17.95 22.30
C PRO A 208 -24.58 17.53 23.69
N HIS A 209 -25.88 17.25 23.79
CA HIS A 209 -26.58 16.88 25.03
C HIS A 209 -26.60 17.93 26.15
N ILE A 210 -26.18 19.17 25.88
CA ILE A 210 -26.26 20.30 26.82
C ILE A 210 -27.14 21.39 26.20
N PRO A 211 -28.16 21.91 26.93
CA PRO A 211 -29.03 22.94 26.39
C PRO A 211 -28.25 24.20 25.99
N PRO A 212 -28.61 24.86 24.88
CA PRO A 212 -27.92 26.05 24.41
C PRO A 212 -28.07 27.22 25.40
N VAL A 213 -27.03 28.06 25.46
CA VAL A 213 -27.05 29.34 26.16
C VAL A 213 -27.08 30.45 25.11
N GLU A 214 -28.09 31.31 25.20
CA GLU A 214 -28.28 32.42 24.26
C GLU A 214 -28.02 33.77 24.95
N SER A 215 -27.48 34.72 24.20
CA SER A 215 -27.38 36.12 24.65
C SER A 215 -28.78 36.76 24.67
N SER A 216 -29.18 37.37 25.79
CA SER A 216 -30.45 38.09 25.90
C SER A 216 -30.48 39.29 24.93
N VAL A 217 -31.54 39.37 24.11
CA VAL A 217 -31.83 40.54 23.28
C VAL A 217 -31.98 41.77 24.17
N LEU A 218 -31.17 42.81 23.96
CA LEU A 218 -31.37 44.10 24.62
C LEU A 218 -32.71 44.70 24.16
N PRO A 219 -33.64 45.05 25.06
CA PRO A 219 -34.85 45.78 24.71
C PRO A 219 -34.51 47.26 24.67
N ASN A 220 -34.44 47.86 23.47
CA ASN A 220 -34.56 49.31 23.32
C ASN A 220 -35.42 49.60 22.09
N GLY A 221 -36.66 50.00 22.37
CA GLY A 221 -37.72 50.33 21.43
C GLY A 221 -39.02 50.39 22.22
N THR A 222 -39.20 51.48 22.95
CA THR A 222 -40.34 51.80 23.81
C THR A 222 -41.70 51.56 23.17
N ASP A 223 -42.52 50.74 23.82
CA ASP A 223 -43.97 50.77 23.67
C ASP A 223 -44.51 52.11 24.20
N LEU A 224 -45.04 52.94 23.29
CA LEU A 224 -45.97 54.02 23.62
C LEU A 224 -47.21 53.84 22.77
N HIS A 225 -48.31 53.52 23.46
CA HIS A 225 -49.68 53.61 22.98
C HIS A 225 -49.95 54.92 22.21
N GLY A 226 -50.62 54.83 21.06
CA GLY A 226 -51.26 55.98 20.42
C GLY A 226 -51.88 55.67 19.07
N SER A 227 -53.22 55.58 19.02
CA SER A 227 -54.01 55.65 17.79
C SER A 227 -53.64 56.86 16.94
N GLY A 228 -53.53 56.69 15.62
CA GLY A 228 -53.45 57.79 14.67
C GLY A 228 -53.31 57.31 13.24
N SER A 229 -54.33 57.56 12.41
CA SER A 229 -54.26 57.39 10.96
C SER A 229 -53.26 58.40 10.37
N GLY A 230 -52.44 57.98 9.41
CA GLY A 230 -51.57 58.92 8.70
C GLY A 230 -50.71 58.25 7.63
N SER A 231 -50.74 58.83 6.44
CA SER A 231 -50.10 58.40 5.21
C SER A 231 -48.57 58.55 5.17
N GLY A 232 -47.91 57.59 4.50
CA GLY A 232 -46.76 57.81 3.62
C GLY A 232 -45.39 58.12 4.25
N SER A 233 -44.41 57.24 4.04
CA SER A 233 -43.15 57.50 3.30
C SER A 233 -42.05 56.48 3.64
N SER A 234 -41.39 56.00 2.57
CA SER A 234 -40.03 55.42 2.49
C SER A 234 -39.59 54.38 3.53
N ASP A 235 -39.70 53.10 3.16
CA ASP A 235 -38.89 52.01 3.68
C ASP A 235 -37.43 52.16 3.19
N GLU A 236 -36.55 52.68 4.06
CA GLU A 236 -35.09 52.56 3.91
C GLU A 236 -34.55 51.56 4.96
N ASP A 237 -34.05 50.42 4.46
CA ASP A 237 -32.97 49.59 4.99
C ASP A 237 -32.87 49.32 6.52
N GLU A 238 -33.66 48.38 7.05
CA GLU A 238 -33.23 47.59 8.22
C GLU A 238 -32.37 46.40 7.77
N GLU A 239 -31.03 46.48 7.94
CA GLU A 239 -30.15 45.30 7.78
C GLU A 239 -30.59 44.20 8.77
N PRO A 240 -30.83 42.95 8.33
CA PRO A 240 -31.21 41.87 9.22
C PRO A 240 -30.12 41.64 10.28
N ARG A 241 -30.54 41.60 11.55
CA ARG A 241 -29.65 41.39 12.71
C ARG A 241 -28.87 40.08 12.52
N LYS A 242 -27.53 40.17 12.49
CA LYS A 242 -26.62 39.05 12.25
C LYS A 242 -26.55 38.16 13.51
N HIS A 243 -26.64 36.85 13.33
CA HIS A 243 -26.57 35.84 14.39
C HIS A 243 -25.42 34.87 14.14
N ILE A 244 -24.73 34.43 15.20
CA ILE A 244 -23.68 33.41 15.15
C ILE A 244 -23.99 32.26 16.10
N SER A 245 -23.94 31.03 15.56
CA SER A 245 -24.09 29.79 16.32
C SER A 245 -22.73 29.13 16.56
N ILE A 246 -22.43 28.85 17.83
CA ILE A 246 -21.17 28.28 18.27
C ILE A 246 -21.45 26.93 18.95
N VAL A 247 -20.79 25.87 18.51
CA VAL A 247 -20.94 24.52 19.07
C VAL A 247 -19.60 24.04 19.64
N LEU A 248 -19.59 23.61 20.89
CA LEU A 248 -18.43 23.01 21.56
C LEU A 248 -18.49 21.49 21.46
N ILE A 249 -17.48 20.90 20.82
CA ILE A 249 -17.37 19.45 20.62
C ILE A 249 -16.07 18.87 21.22
N SER A 250 -16.08 17.58 21.53
CA SER A 250 -14.95 16.84 22.10
C SER A 250 -14.80 15.45 21.47
N ALA A 251 -13.78 14.69 21.89
CA ALA A 251 -13.55 13.34 21.35
C ALA A 251 -14.72 12.38 21.58
N GLU A 252 -15.52 12.60 22.63
CA GLU A 252 -16.71 11.80 22.95
C GLU A 252 -17.82 12.02 21.90
N ASP A 253 -17.92 13.21 21.30
CA ASP A 253 -18.96 13.49 20.29
C ASP A 253 -18.65 12.89 18.91
N GLY A 254 -17.49 12.24 18.76
CA GLY A 254 -17.10 11.57 17.53
C GLY A 254 -17.52 10.11 17.54
N ARG A 255 -16.63 9.24 18.04
CA ARG A 255 -16.84 7.79 17.98
C ARG A 255 -17.96 7.31 18.89
N ASP A 256 -18.11 7.91 20.07
CA ASP A 256 -19.10 7.43 21.04
C ASP A 256 -20.51 7.81 20.59
N SER A 257 -20.72 9.00 20.01
CA SER A 257 -22.00 9.38 19.39
C SER A 257 -22.44 8.43 18.27
N MET A 258 -21.52 7.99 17.40
CA MET A 258 -21.86 6.98 16.37
C MET A 258 -22.26 5.64 17.01
N VAL A 259 -21.57 5.23 18.07
CA VAL A 259 -21.87 3.99 18.79
C VAL A 259 -23.24 4.09 19.46
N ASP A 260 -23.58 5.21 20.07
CA ASP A 260 -24.85 5.41 20.77
C ASP A 260 -26.04 5.56 19.81
N LEU A 261 -25.84 6.22 18.66
CA LEU A 261 -26.83 6.22 17.58
C LEU A 261 -27.06 4.80 17.05
N THR A 262 -25.99 4.04 16.82
CA THR A 262 -26.08 2.65 16.35
C THR A 262 -26.85 1.77 17.34
N LYS A 263 -26.60 1.90 18.65
CA LYS A 263 -27.36 1.19 19.69
C LYS A 263 -28.84 1.58 19.65
N THR A 264 -29.13 2.88 19.56
CA THR A 264 -30.50 3.40 19.55
C THR A 264 -31.28 2.88 18.34
N LEU A 265 -30.72 2.99 17.13
CA LEU A 265 -31.34 2.48 15.91
C LEU A 265 -31.54 0.96 15.95
N ALA A 266 -30.56 0.21 16.48
CA ALA A 266 -30.68 -1.23 16.66
C ALA A 266 -31.77 -1.62 17.67
N GLU A 267 -31.87 -0.92 18.80
CA GLU A 267 -32.91 -1.15 19.81
C GLU A 267 -34.30 -0.81 19.28
N MET A 268 -34.44 0.30 18.55
CA MET A 268 -35.69 0.69 17.89
C MET A 268 -36.13 -0.35 16.84
N SER A 269 -35.17 -0.89 16.08
CA SER A 269 -35.44 -1.95 15.11
C SER A 269 -35.86 -3.26 15.77
N GLN A 270 -35.15 -3.70 16.82
CA GLN A 270 -35.49 -4.89 17.60
C GLN A 270 -36.88 -4.79 18.24
N ARG A 271 -37.28 -3.59 18.66
CA ARG A 271 -38.62 -3.30 19.20
C ARG A 271 -39.68 -3.08 18.12
N LYS A 272 -39.35 -3.27 16.84
CA LYS A 272 -40.22 -3.06 15.67
C LYS A 272 -40.80 -1.64 15.59
N LYS A 273 -40.11 -0.64 16.14
CA LYS A 273 -40.45 0.79 16.01
C LYS A 273 -39.90 1.41 14.73
N LEU A 274 -38.89 0.78 14.13
CA LEU A 274 -38.22 1.22 12.90
C LEU A 274 -37.94 -0.03 12.05
N ASN A 275 -38.23 0.00 10.75
CA ASN A 275 -37.86 -1.10 9.88
C ASN A 275 -36.35 -1.01 9.56
N THR A 276 -35.68 -2.16 9.40
CA THR A 276 -34.28 -2.20 8.98
C THR A 276 -34.03 -1.50 7.64
N ALA A 277 -35.04 -1.45 6.76
CA ALA A 277 -34.95 -0.76 5.47
C ALA A 277 -34.96 0.78 5.60
N ASP A 278 -35.46 1.31 6.73
CA ASP A 278 -35.53 2.75 6.98
C ASP A 278 -34.20 3.30 7.53
N ILE A 279 -33.27 2.42 7.93
CA ILE A 279 -31.94 2.79 8.39
C ILE A 279 -31.04 3.04 7.17
N THR A 280 -31.15 4.23 6.59
CA THR A 280 -30.34 4.64 5.44
C THR A 280 -29.16 5.52 5.86
N PRO A 281 -28.12 5.67 5.02
CA PRO A 281 -27.03 6.61 5.28
C PRO A 281 -27.52 8.04 5.49
N GLU A 282 -28.60 8.45 4.81
CA GLU A 282 -29.22 9.78 4.95
C GLU A 282 -29.85 9.98 6.33
N LEU A 283 -30.51 8.94 6.89
CA LEU A 283 -31.02 8.98 8.26
C LEU A 283 -29.87 9.13 9.25
N VAL A 284 -28.81 8.33 9.09
CA VAL A 284 -27.63 8.40 9.97
C VAL A 284 -26.96 9.78 9.88
N ASP A 285 -26.84 10.33 8.67
CA ASP A 285 -26.28 11.67 8.43
C ASP A 285 -27.13 12.78 9.06
N ALA A 286 -28.46 12.70 8.92
CA ALA A 286 -29.40 13.64 9.53
C ALA A 286 -29.31 13.60 11.06
N GLU A 287 -29.39 12.41 11.66
CA GLU A 287 -29.33 12.22 13.12
C GLU A 287 -27.98 12.66 13.71
N LEU A 288 -26.85 12.33 13.06
CA LEU A 288 -25.53 12.78 13.52
C LEU A 288 -25.32 14.28 13.32
N SER A 289 -25.90 14.86 12.27
CA SER A 289 -25.82 16.31 12.02
C SER A 289 -26.63 17.11 13.04
N GLU A 290 -27.81 16.60 13.41
CA GLU A 290 -28.69 17.23 14.40
C GLU A 290 -28.17 17.04 15.84
N SER A 291 -27.65 15.86 16.16
CA SER A 291 -27.20 15.54 17.53
C SER A 291 -25.81 16.08 17.87
N VAL A 292 -24.90 16.17 16.89
CA VAL A 292 -23.51 16.58 17.13
C VAL A 292 -23.21 17.94 16.49
N MET A 293 -23.13 18.00 15.16
CA MET A 293 -22.97 19.22 14.38
C MET A 293 -23.12 18.91 12.89
N SER A 294 -23.45 19.93 12.10
CA SER A 294 -23.34 19.87 10.64
C SER A 294 -21.89 19.75 10.16
N GLU A 295 -21.73 19.28 8.93
CA GLU A 295 -20.45 19.23 8.23
C GLU A 295 -19.85 20.66 8.02
N PRO A 296 -18.64 20.96 8.53
CA PRO A 296 -18.00 22.25 8.34
C PRO A 296 -17.42 22.38 6.93
N ASP A 297 -17.44 23.60 6.39
CA ASP A 297 -16.83 23.91 5.10
C ASP A 297 -15.30 24.00 5.19
N LEU A 298 -14.78 24.49 6.33
CA LEU A 298 -13.35 24.67 6.57
C LEU A 298 -12.98 24.23 7.99
N LEU A 299 -12.00 23.34 8.12
CA LEU A 299 -11.39 22.91 9.38
C LEU A 299 -9.95 23.44 9.50
N ILE A 300 -9.67 24.20 10.56
CA ILE A 300 -8.32 24.68 10.88
C ILE A 300 -7.71 23.77 11.96
N LEU A 301 -6.54 23.19 11.67
CA LEU A 301 -5.81 22.36 12.63
C LEU A 301 -4.36 22.81 12.84
N PHE A 302 -3.83 22.48 14.02
CA PHE A 302 -2.49 22.84 14.47
C PHE A 302 -1.69 21.57 14.81
N GLY A 303 -0.38 21.61 14.55
CA GLY A 303 0.53 20.55 14.94
C GLY A 303 1.60 20.21 13.90
N PRO A 304 2.60 19.39 14.25
CA PRO A 304 3.67 18.99 13.32
C PRO A 304 3.15 18.12 12.16
N HIS A 305 2.05 17.40 12.38
CA HIS A 305 1.42 16.49 11.44
C HIS A 305 -0.10 16.72 11.42
N VAL A 306 -0.78 16.23 10.37
CA VAL A 306 -2.25 16.25 10.33
C VAL A 306 -2.75 15.13 11.22
N GLU A 307 -3.27 15.51 12.39
CA GLU A 307 -3.84 14.60 13.37
C GLU A 307 -5.16 15.18 13.87
N LEU A 308 -6.24 14.40 13.74
CA LEU A 308 -7.59 14.84 14.11
C LEU A 308 -7.94 14.53 15.59
N ALA A 309 -7.07 13.82 16.31
CA ALA A 309 -7.16 13.59 17.77
C ALA A 309 -8.49 13.03 18.32
N GLY A 310 -9.36 12.46 17.47
CA GLY A 310 -10.70 12.00 17.85
C GLY A 310 -11.85 12.92 17.41
N TYR A 311 -11.56 13.93 16.57
CA TYR A 311 -12.57 14.78 15.92
C TYR A 311 -13.62 13.93 15.19
N PRO A 312 -14.92 14.32 15.21
CA PRO A 312 -15.99 13.55 14.59
C PRO A 312 -15.71 13.25 13.09
N PRO A 313 -15.47 11.98 12.73
CA PRO A 313 -15.00 11.65 11.38
C PRO A 313 -16.12 11.63 10.34
N TRP A 314 -17.38 11.50 10.77
CA TRP A 314 -18.54 11.47 9.87
C TRP A 314 -18.82 12.85 9.26
N GLN A 315 -18.56 13.91 10.04
CA GLN A 315 -18.81 15.30 9.69
C GLN A 315 -17.65 15.97 8.94
N ILE A 316 -16.75 15.26 8.23
CA ILE A 316 -15.62 15.88 7.51
C ILE A 316 -15.43 15.41 6.06
N ARG A 317 -16.51 14.92 5.42
CA ARG A 317 -16.47 14.27 4.10
C ARG A 317 -16.02 15.22 2.97
N LEU A 318 -16.45 16.48 3.00
CA LEU A 318 -16.23 17.54 2.01
C LEU A 318 -15.54 18.77 2.63
N THR A 319 -15.14 18.68 3.90
CA THR A 319 -14.48 19.77 4.63
C THR A 319 -13.09 20.05 4.08
N GLU A 320 -12.79 21.30 3.76
CA GLU A 320 -11.43 21.71 3.43
C GLU A 320 -10.58 21.76 4.70
N ILE A 321 -9.43 21.09 4.71
CA ILE A 321 -8.59 20.98 5.90
C ILE A 321 -7.36 21.87 5.75
N PHE A 322 -7.33 22.98 6.50
CA PHE A 322 -6.20 23.90 6.55
C PHE A 322 -5.23 23.55 7.69
N HIS A 323 -4.10 22.93 7.34
CA HIS A 323 -3.07 22.50 8.28
C HIS A 323 -1.98 23.55 8.53
N VAL A 324 -1.82 23.96 9.78
CA VAL A 324 -0.84 24.96 10.21
C VAL A 324 0.28 24.30 11.00
N ARG A 325 1.41 24.09 10.33
CA ARG A 325 2.63 23.51 10.94
C ARG A 325 3.33 24.50 11.86
N ASP A 326 3.95 23.99 12.91
CA ASP A 326 4.83 24.74 13.83
C ASP A 326 4.16 25.96 14.50
N ASN A 327 2.82 25.94 14.65
CA ASN A 327 2.03 26.98 15.29
C ASN A 327 1.20 26.40 16.45
N GLN A 328 1.05 27.16 17.54
CA GLN A 328 0.51 26.67 18.82
C GLN A 328 -0.83 27.31 19.22
N GLY A 329 -1.48 28.07 18.33
CA GLY A 329 -2.76 28.73 18.64
C GLY A 329 -3.36 29.53 17.47
N VAL A 330 -4.62 29.91 17.57
CA VAL A 330 -5.38 30.54 16.47
C VAL A 330 -5.16 32.06 16.45
N GLY A 331 -4.03 32.55 15.94
CA GLY A 331 -3.90 33.99 15.69
C GLY A 331 -4.71 34.43 14.46
N TYR A 332 -5.10 35.72 14.38
CA TYR A 332 -5.88 36.25 13.25
C TYR A 332 -5.20 36.05 11.89
N GLN A 333 -3.87 36.14 11.84
CA GLN A 333 -3.11 35.85 10.63
C GLN A 333 -3.32 34.42 10.13
N VAL A 334 -3.56 33.48 11.04
CA VAL A 334 -3.84 32.08 10.72
C VAL A 334 -5.28 31.94 10.25
N PHE A 335 -6.22 32.55 10.97
CA PHE A 335 -7.62 32.63 10.59
C PHE A 335 -7.79 33.16 9.16
N TYR A 336 -7.21 34.33 8.86
CA TYR A 336 -7.29 34.94 7.54
C TYR A 336 -6.62 34.10 6.45
N ARG A 337 -5.46 33.46 6.74
CA ARG A 337 -4.81 32.54 5.80
C ARG A 337 -5.67 31.30 5.52
N GLY A 338 -6.38 30.78 6.52
CA GLY A 338 -7.34 29.70 6.36
C GLY A 338 -8.47 30.11 5.42
N LEU A 339 -9.06 31.30 5.63
CA LEU A 339 -10.10 31.83 4.74
C LEU A 339 -9.59 32.04 3.31
N ARG A 340 -8.38 32.57 3.13
CA ARG A 340 -7.75 32.71 1.80
C ARG A 340 -7.54 31.38 1.11
N ASN A 341 -7.09 30.37 1.86
CA ASN A 341 -6.88 29.02 1.33
C ASN A 341 -8.22 28.41 0.89
N TYR A 342 -9.24 28.47 1.74
CA TYR A 342 -10.60 28.05 1.41
C TYR A 342 -11.19 28.79 0.21
N ALA A 343 -10.99 30.11 0.12
CA ALA A 343 -11.46 30.93 -1.00
C ALA A 343 -10.79 30.53 -2.33
N GLY A 344 -9.52 30.08 -2.29
CA GLY A 344 -8.76 29.60 -3.43
C GLY A 344 -8.90 28.10 -3.73
N ALA A 345 -9.45 27.31 -2.81
CA ALA A 345 -9.56 25.86 -2.97
C ALA A 345 -10.46 25.47 -4.16
N GLN A 346 -10.22 24.33 -4.79
CA GLN A 346 -11.10 23.80 -5.81
C GLN A 346 -12.04 22.77 -5.16
N MET A 347 -13.28 23.18 -4.88
CA MET A 347 -14.29 22.26 -4.34
C MET A 347 -14.75 21.32 -5.45
N ARG A 348 -14.23 20.10 -5.45
CA ARG A 348 -14.64 19.03 -6.36
C ARG A 348 -15.72 18.23 -5.65
N LYS A 349 -16.94 18.77 -5.60
CA LYS A 349 -18.09 18.00 -5.13
C LYS A 349 -18.28 16.83 -6.09
N GLY A 350 -18.32 15.59 -5.58
CA GLY A 350 -18.81 14.45 -6.36
C GLY A 350 -20.18 14.84 -6.91
N SER A 351 -20.34 14.87 -8.22
CA SER A 351 -21.48 15.48 -8.88
C SER A 351 -22.70 14.56 -8.82
N ASP A 352 -23.78 15.08 -8.25
CA ASP A 352 -25.16 14.85 -8.68
C ASP A 352 -25.23 14.81 -10.23
N PRO A 353 -25.81 13.77 -10.87
CA PRO A 353 -25.69 13.54 -12.31
C PRO A 353 -26.26 14.66 -13.21
N GLU A 354 -27.08 15.57 -12.66
CA GLU A 354 -27.84 16.54 -13.44
C GLU A 354 -27.17 17.90 -13.63
N LYS A 355 -26.06 18.22 -12.95
CA LYS A 355 -25.37 19.52 -13.15
C LYS A 355 -23.87 19.35 -13.35
N GLY A 356 -23.47 19.43 -14.61
CA GLY A 356 -22.09 19.30 -15.08
C GLY A 356 -21.13 20.29 -14.42
N TYR A 357 -20.00 19.77 -13.94
CA TYR A 357 -18.85 20.56 -13.51
C TYR A 357 -17.85 20.72 -14.67
N GLU A 358 -17.53 21.95 -15.03
CA GLU A 358 -16.33 22.31 -15.78
C GLU A 358 -15.11 22.32 -14.83
N VAL A 359 -14.32 21.25 -14.83
CA VAL A 359 -12.94 21.28 -14.33
C VAL A 359 -12.05 20.61 -15.37
N HIS A 360 -11.26 21.42 -16.07
CA HIS A 360 -10.36 21.06 -17.17
C HIS A 360 -11.10 20.45 -18.35
N GLY A 361 -11.50 21.28 -19.32
CA GLY A 361 -12.31 20.89 -20.49
C GLY A 361 -11.82 19.65 -21.24
N ASN A 362 -10.55 19.25 -21.11
CA ASN A 362 -10.05 17.99 -21.69
C ASN A 362 -10.37 16.74 -20.86
N MET A 363 -10.34 16.75 -19.52
CA MET A 363 -10.43 15.50 -18.74
C MET A 363 -11.85 14.92 -18.64
N ILE A 364 -12.90 15.73 -18.79
CA ILE A 364 -14.30 15.26 -18.74
C ILE A 364 -14.68 14.59 -20.06
N VAL A 365 -14.15 15.12 -21.16
CA VAL A 365 -14.43 14.65 -22.51
C VAL A 365 -13.95 13.21 -22.72
N PHE A 366 -12.79 12.85 -22.16
CA PHE A 366 -12.19 11.52 -22.26
C PHE A 366 -12.52 10.57 -21.10
N ARG A 367 -13.70 10.70 -20.47
CA ARG A 367 -14.19 9.69 -19.50
C ARG A 367 -14.91 8.53 -20.19
N CYS A 368 -14.64 7.32 -19.70
CA CYS A 368 -15.35 6.10 -20.06
C CYS A 368 -16.86 6.29 -19.80
N PRO A 369 -17.75 5.86 -20.72
CA PRO A 369 -19.19 5.88 -20.48
C PRO A 369 -19.51 5.15 -19.18
N ILE A 370 -20.44 5.65 -18.37
CA ILE A 370 -20.91 4.96 -17.16
C ILE A 370 -21.89 3.88 -17.61
N VAL A 371 -21.56 2.63 -17.34
CA VAL A 371 -22.37 1.47 -17.70
C VAL A 371 -22.84 0.80 -16.41
N ARG A 372 -23.90 1.34 -15.80
CA ARG A 372 -24.59 0.74 -14.64
C ARG A 372 -25.39 -0.47 -15.12
N SER A 373 -24.71 -1.54 -15.53
CA SER A 373 -25.37 -2.75 -15.98
C SER A 373 -25.71 -3.63 -14.77
N GLY A 374 -27.00 -3.79 -14.49
CA GLY A 374 -27.52 -4.84 -13.62
C GLY A 374 -27.47 -6.24 -14.26
N THR A 375 -26.77 -6.41 -15.38
CA THR A 375 -26.64 -7.70 -16.09
C THR A 375 -25.24 -8.29 -15.87
N ALA A 376 -25.17 -9.60 -15.70
CA ALA A 376 -23.93 -10.33 -15.43
C ALA A 376 -22.93 -10.38 -16.61
N ALA A 377 -23.31 -9.89 -17.80
CA ALA A 377 -22.54 -10.03 -19.04
C ALA A 377 -21.93 -8.69 -19.50
N LEU A 378 -20.67 -8.74 -19.97
CA LEU A 378 -19.93 -7.57 -20.44
C LEU A 378 -20.39 -7.12 -21.84
N ASN A 379 -21.12 -6.02 -21.93
CA ASN A 379 -21.46 -5.39 -23.20
C ASN A 379 -20.36 -4.41 -23.65
N ARG A 380 -19.45 -4.88 -24.52
CA ARG A 380 -18.33 -4.09 -25.08
C ARG A 380 -18.79 -2.85 -25.87
N ALA A 381 -19.94 -2.94 -26.54
CA ALA A 381 -20.46 -1.82 -27.34
C ALA A 381 -20.92 -0.63 -26.47
N ALA A 382 -21.28 -0.88 -25.21
CA ALA A 382 -21.65 0.16 -24.26
C ALA A 382 -20.48 1.10 -23.89
N PHE A 383 -19.24 0.72 -24.22
CA PHE A 383 -18.03 1.51 -24.00
C PHE A 383 -17.65 2.37 -25.21
N SER A 384 -18.48 2.43 -26.25
CA SER A 384 -18.28 3.31 -27.39
C SER A 384 -18.73 4.73 -27.08
N LYS A 385 -17.89 5.72 -27.38
CA LYS A 385 -18.16 7.15 -27.21
C LYS A 385 -17.58 7.93 -28.38
N THR A 386 -18.40 8.73 -29.04
CA THR A 386 -17.92 9.75 -29.98
C THR A 386 -17.71 11.06 -29.24
N VAL A 387 -16.52 11.62 -29.37
CA VAL A 387 -16.17 12.94 -28.86
C VAL A 387 -16.08 13.91 -30.02
N GLY A 388 -16.87 14.99 -30.00
CA GLY A 388 -16.69 16.10 -30.94
C GLY A 388 -15.49 16.96 -30.57
N ILE A 389 -14.49 17.04 -31.45
CA ILE A 389 -13.33 17.94 -31.38
C ILE A 389 -13.12 18.64 -32.74
N ALA A 390 -12.14 19.54 -32.80
CA ALA A 390 -11.64 20.07 -34.07
C ALA A 390 -10.43 19.27 -34.59
N ALA A 391 -10.21 19.33 -35.89
CA ALA A 391 -8.97 18.91 -36.52
C ALA A 391 -8.46 19.98 -37.49
N ALA A 392 -7.15 20.18 -37.56
CA ALA A 392 -6.53 20.97 -38.62
C ALA A 392 -6.27 20.07 -39.84
N ALA A 393 -7.08 20.22 -40.88
CA ALA A 393 -6.93 19.54 -42.16
C ALA A 393 -5.88 20.29 -43.00
N LEU A 394 -4.77 19.62 -43.26
CA LEU A 394 -3.66 20.21 -44.02
C LEU A 394 -3.88 19.97 -45.51
N ARG A 395 -3.57 20.97 -46.33
CA ARG A 395 -3.69 20.86 -47.79
C ARG A 395 -2.76 19.79 -48.40
N ASP A 396 -1.58 19.62 -47.81
CA ASP A 396 -0.59 18.60 -48.19
C ASP A 396 0.03 18.00 -46.92
N ASN A 397 0.21 16.68 -46.90
CA ASN A 397 0.89 15.95 -45.83
C ASN A 397 2.32 16.45 -45.54
N LYS A 398 3.01 17.08 -46.50
CA LYS A 398 4.33 17.70 -46.28
C LYS A 398 4.29 18.83 -45.25
N LEU A 399 3.13 19.47 -45.06
CA LEU A 399 2.93 20.58 -44.12
C LEU A 399 2.75 20.10 -42.67
N ILE A 400 2.57 18.80 -42.44
CA ILE A 400 2.40 18.23 -41.08
C ILE A 400 3.59 18.62 -40.19
N SER A 401 4.83 18.48 -40.67
CA SER A 401 6.02 18.79 -39.88
C SER A 401 6.15 20.29 -39.58
N LYS A 402 5.69 21.15 -40.49
CA LYS A 402 5.68 22.61 -40.35
C LYS A 402 4.74 23.05 -39.23
N TYR A 403 3.51 22.52 -39.19
CA TYR A 403 2.49 22.97 -38.24
C TYR A 403 2.44 22.18 -36.93
N ARG A 404 2.87 20.91 -36.92
CA ARG A 404 2.79 20.07 -35.73
C ARG A 404 3.57 20.64 -34.54
N ARG A 405 4.87 20.91 -34.70
CA ARG A 405 5.71 21.38 -33.58
C ARG A 405 5.24 22.73 -33.00
N PRO A 406 4.89 23.74 -33.82
CA PRO A 406 4.34 24.99 -33.29
C PRO A 406 3.00 24.82 -32.57
N LEU A 407 2.08 23.99 -33.09
CA LEU A 407 0.79 23.72 -32.42
C LEU A 407 0.97 22.91 -31.13
N GLU A 408 1.95 22.00 -31.09
CA GLU A 408 2.37 21.30 -29.87
C GLU A 408 2.88 22.29 -28.81
N ALA A 409 3.75 23.23 -29.19
CA ALA A 409 4.25 24.28 -28.30
C ALA A 409 3.14 25.24 -27.82
N GLY A 410 2.15 25.52 -28.68
CA GLY A 410 0.97 26.32 -28.37
C GLY A 410 -0.10 25.60 -27.54
N ARG A 411 0.07 24.30 -27.24
CA ARG A 411 -0.93 23.43 -26.57
C ARG A 411 -2.27 23.32 -27.31
N GLU A 412 -2.25 23.54 -28.62
CA GLU A 412 -3.42 23.48 -29.50
C GLU A 412 -3.64 22.08 -30.08
N ILE A 413 -2.64 21.21 -30.03
CA ILE A 413 -2.77 19.78 -30.38
C ILE A 413 -3.39 18.98 -29.22
N LEU A 414 -4.20 17.98 -29.57
CA LEU A 414 -4.74 17.02 -28.61
C LEU A 414 -3.61 16.12 -28.06
N TYR A 415 -3.39 16.23 -26.75
CA TYR A 415 -2.57 15.28 -26.00
C TYR A 415 -3.46 14.36 -25.17
N ALA A 416 -3.67 13.14 -25.66
CA ALA A 416 -4.41 12.08 -24.97
C ALA A 416 -3.63 10.76 -25.07
N ASP A 417 -3.61 9.99 -23.97
CA ASP A 417 -2.93 8.71 -23.93
C ASP A 417 -3.48 7.75 -24.98
N ARG A 418 -2.60 7.03 -25.68
CA ARG A 418 -2.97 6.05 -26.73
C ARG A 418 -3.71 6.63 -27.95
N ILE A 419 -3.82 7.96 -28.08
CA ILE A 419 -4.36 8.64 -29.27
C ILE A 419 -3.21 9.29 -30.04
N SER A 420 -3.10 8.98 -31.33
CA SER A 420 -2.17 9.69 -32.21
C SER A 420 -2.75 11.07 -32.55
N PRO A 421 -1.99 12.17 -32.36
CA PRO A 421 -2.43 13.50 -32.77
C PRO A 421 -2.50 13.67 -34.29
N VAL A 422 -1.93 12.74 -35.06
CA VAL A 422 -2.05 12.70 -36.53
C VAL A 422 -3.02 11.58 -36.90
N CYS A 423 -4.10 11.91 -37.62
CA CYS A 423 -5.11 10.97 -38.10
C CYS A 423 -5.37 11.15 -39.60
N LEU A 424 -6.12 10.22 -40.20
CA LEU A 424 -6.63 10.41 -41.56
C LEU A 424 -7.71 11.50 -41.58
N HIS A 425 -7.93 12.11 -42.75
CA HIS A 425 -9.01 13.06 -42.95
C HIS A 425 -10.38 12.40 -42.68
N PRO A 426 -11.36 13.09 -42.05
CA PRO A 426 -12.67 12.50 -41.75
C PRO A 426 -13.52 12.22 -43.02
N ASP A 427 -13.32 12.98 -44.09
CA ASP A 427 -13.89 12.67 -45.42
C ASP A 427 -13.20 11.43 -46.02
N LYS A 428 -13.99 10.40 -46.32
CA LYS A 428 -13.53 9.11 -46.86
C LYS A 428 -12.77 9.26 -48.18
N THR A 429 -13.19 10.17 -49.06
CA THR A 429 -12.54 10.36 -50.37
C THR A 429 -11.12 10.93 -50.22
N LEU A 430 -10.94 11.87 -49.30
CA LEU A 430 -9.65 12.48 -48.98
C LEU A 430 -8.78 11.54 -48.14
N ALA A 431 -9.39 10.73 -47.26
CA ALA A 431 -8.71 9.69 -46.50
C ALA A 431 -8.12 8.60 -47.40
N ASP A 432 -8.88 8.17 -48.42
CA ASP A 432 -8.44 7.17 -49.41
C ASP A 432 -7.29 7.71 -50.28
N GLN A 433 -7.21 9.03 -50.48
CA GLN A 433 -6.05 9.72 -51.08
C GLN A 433 -4.86 9.86 -50.11
N GLY A 434 -5.02 9.44 -48.85
CA GLY A 434 -3.98 9.46 -47.83
C GLY A 434 -3.78 10.81 -47.14
N LEU A 435 -4.70 11.77 -47.31
CA LEU A 435 -4.63 13.06 -46.62
C LEU A 435 -4.87 12.91 -45.12
N LYS A 436 -4.17 13.72 -44.33
CA LYS A 436 -4.14 13.65 -42.87
C LYS A 436 -4.53 14.97 -42.22
N CYS A 437 -4.99 14.86 -40.99
CA CYS A 437 -5.31 15.99 -40.13
C CYS A 437 -4.53 15.90 -38.81
N LEU A 438 -4.39 17.05 -38.15
CA LEU A 438 -3.90 17.15 -36.78
C LEU A 438 -5.09 17.31 -35.84
N LEU A 439 -5.28 16.38 -34.90
CA LEU A 439 -6.31 16.47 -33.87
C LEU A 439 -5.99 17.62 -32.92
N LEU A 440 -6.97 18.49 -32.72
CA LEU A 440 -6.82 19.69 -31.90
C LEU A 440 -7.43 19.48 -30.52
N ASN A 441 -6.94 20.27 -29.57
CA ASN A 441 -7.44 20.33 -28.22
C ASN A 441 -8.94 20.72 -28.23
N PRO A 442 -9.82 20.07 -27.43
CA PRO A 442 -11.24 20.43 -27.27
C PRO A 442 -11.54 21.91 -27.00
N SER A 443 -10.57 22.71 -26.53
CA SER A 443 -10.71 24.17 -26.42
C SER A 443 -10.81 24.89 -27.77
N VAL A 444 -10.32 24.29 -28.86
CA VAL A 444 -10.36 24.83 -30.21
C VAL A 444 -11.66 24.39 -30.88
N LYS A 445 -12.47 25.35 -31.31
CA LYS A 445 -13.79 25.12 -31.92
C LYS A 445 -13.77 25.53 -33.40
N PRO A 446 -14.20 24.66 -34.35
CA PRO A 446 -14.18 24.98 -35.77
C PRO A 446 -15.06 26.17 -36.15
N GLU A 447 -16.17 26.38 -35.43
CA GLU A 447 -17.16 27.42 -35.74
C GLU A 447 -16.83 28.77 -35.10
N ALA A 448 -15.80 28.83 -34.25
CA ALA A 448 -15.44 29.97 -33.41
C ALA A 448 -13.96 30.32 -33.58
N PRO A 449 -13.58 31.08 -34.63
CA PRO A 449 -12.19 31.45 -34.93
C PRO A 449 -11.48 32.23 -33.82
N GLU A 450 -12.21 32.84 -32.90
CA GLU A 450 -11.69 33.46 -31.68
C GLU A 450 -10.95 32.47 -30.77
N THR A 451 -11.30 31.18 -30.85
CA THR A 451 -10.65 30.10 -30.09
C THR A 451 -9.32 29.64 -30.68
N TRP A 452 -8.99 30.09 -31.90
CA TRP A 452 -7.78 29.65 -32.61
C TRP A 452 -6.57 30.48 -32.20
N GLY A 453 -5.47 29.80 -31.89
CA GLY A 453 -4.19 30.42 -31.64
C GLY A 453 -3.55 31.00 -32.91
N PRO A 454 -2.43 31.73 -32.76
CA PRO A 454 -1.79 32.45 -33.85
C PRO A 454 -1.32 31.53 -34.99
N VAL A 455 -0.93 30.30 -34.65
CA VAL A 455 -0.44 29.31 -35.64
C VAL A 455 -1.58 28.83 -36.54
N LEU A 456 -2.75 28.53 -35.97
CA LEU A 456 -3.92 28.12 -36.75
C LEU A 456 -4.43 29.26 -37.63
N LYS A 457 -4.52 30.49 -37.10
CA LYS A 457 -4.95 31.67 -37.86
C LYS A 457 -4.04 31.94 -39.07
N ASP A 458 -2.72 31.95 -38.86
CA ASP A 458 -1.73 32.11 -39.94
C ASP A 458 -1.84 31.02 -41.00
N GLY A 459 -2.05 29.76 -40.60
CA GLY A 459 -2.21 28.64 -41.53
C GLY A 459 -3.49 28.71 -42.36
N VAL A 460 -4.60 29.19 -41.78
CA VAL A 460 -5.87 29.40 -42.48
C VAL A 460 -5.77 30.59 -43.45
N GLU A 461 -5.17 31.71 -43.02
CA GLU A 461 -4.97 32.88 -43.88
C GLU A 461 -4.11 32.56 -45.11
N LYS A 462 -3.07 31.72 -44.95
CA LYS A 462 -2.22 31.24 -46.04
C LYS A 462 -2.84 30.14 -46.89
N GLN A 463 -4.07 29.69 -46.57
CA GLN A 463 -4.74 28.57 -47.23
C GLN A 463 -3.90 27.27 -47.22
N GLU A 464 -3.09 27.09 -46.19
CA GLU A 464 -2.24 25.92 -45.98
C GLU A 464 -2.95 24.83 -45.14
N LEU A 465 -3.88 25.25 -44.28
CA LEU A 465 -4.75 24.36 -43.50
C LEU A 465 -6.15 24.94 -43.34
N THR A 466 -7.12 24.09 -43.01
CA THR A 466 -8.45 24.47 -42.56
C THR A 466 -8.76 23.81 -41.22
N VAL A 467 -9.57 24.46 -40.38
CA VAL A 467 -10.05 23.88 -39.13
C VAL A 467 -11.43 23.29 -39.38
N ILE A 468 -11.59 21.98 -39.16
CA ILE A 468 -12.81 21.24 -39.45
C ILE A 468 -13.35 20.50 -38.21
N PRO A 469 -14.66 20.26 -38.10
CA PRO A 469 -15.22 19.36 -37.10
C PRO A 469 -14.70 17.92 -37.27
N TYR A 470 -14.44 17.25 -36.15
CA TYR A 470 -13.93 15.88 -36.14
C TYR A 470 -14.57 15.06 -34.99
N GLY A 471 -15.20 13.94 -35.34
CA GLY A 471 -15.78 12.99 -34.39
C GLY A 471 -14.77 11.92 -33.98
N LEU A 472 -14.07 12.12 -32.87
CA LEU A 472 -13.11 11.17 -32.33
C LEU A 472 -13.83 9.98 -31.69
N GLN A 473 -13.66 8.79 -32.27
CA GLN A 473 -14.26 7.55 -31.77
C GLN A 473 -13.37 6.89 -30.71
N LEU A 474 -13.91 6.71 -29.51
CA LEU A 474 -13.29 5.99 -28.41
C LEU A 474 -14.12 4.74 -28.14
N ASP A 475 -13.58 3.57 -28.47
CA ASP A 475 -14.27 2.30 -28.28
C ASP A 475 -13.74 1.52 -27.07
N TYR A 476 -14.26 0.30 -26.87
CA TYR A 476 -13.81 -0.59 -25.81
C TYR A 476 -12.28 -0.75 -25.77
N THR A 477 -11.59 -0.79 -26.92
CA THR A 477 -10.14 -1.04 -27.00
C THR A 477 -9.32 0.09 -26.39
N TYR A 478 -9.81 1.33 -26.45
CA TYR A 478 -9.16 2.51 -25.91
C TYR A 478 -9.06 2.52 -24.38
N TRP A 479 -10.10 2.04 -23.71
CA TRP A 479 -10.23 2.09 -22.24
C TRP A 479 -9.33 1.08 -21.54
N THR A 480 -8.71 1.45 -20.43
CA THR A 480 -7.96 0.49 -19.59
C THR A 480 -8.89 -0.43 -18.83
N TYR A 481 -8.34 -1.52 -18.27
CA TYR A 481 -9.05 -2.34 -17.29
C TYR A 481 -9.66 -1.48 -16.18
N ARG A 482 -8.90 -0.53 -15.63
CA ARG A 482 -9.38 0.34 -14.55
C ARG A 482 -10.54 1.22 -15.01
N ASP A 483 -10.45 1.85 -16.18
CA ASP A 483 -11.52 2.71 -16.71
C ASP A 483 -12.83 1.93 -16.86
N ILE A 484 -12.75 0.71 -17.40
CA ILE A 484 -13.90 -0.17 -17.59
C ILE A 484 -14.46 -0.63 -16.24
N MET A 485 -13.61 -1.07 -15.31
CA MET A 485 -14.06 -1.52 -13.99
C MET A 485 -14.69 -0.38 -13.19
N THR A 486 -14.14 0.84 -13.21
CA THR A 486 -14.74 2.02 -12.58
C THR A 486 -16.10 2.37 -13.18
N SER A 487 -16.31 2.13 -14.48
CA SER A 487 -17.60 2.37 -15.14
C SER A 487 -18.69 1.36 -14.75
N ILE A 488 -18.30 0.13 -14.41
CA ILE A 488 -19.22 -0.98 -14.10
C ILE A 488 -19.46 -1.10 -12.59
N LEU A 489 -18.42 -0.94 -11.77
CA LEU A 489 -18.49 -1.17 -10.34
C LEU A 489 -19.25 -0.03 -9.62
N PRO A 490 -19.98 -0.35 -8.54
CA PRO A 490 -20.48 0.64 -7.59
C PRO A 490 -19.36 1.54 -7.06
N GLU A 491 -19.67 2.80 -6.74
CA GLU A 491 -18.69 3.82 -6.33
C GLU A 491 -17.95 3.42 -5.04
N GLU A 492 -18.60 2.66 -4.16
CA GLU A 492 -18.03 2.15 -2.90
C GLU A 492 -16.90 1.14 -3.13
N LEU A 493 -16.81 0.58 -4.34
CA LEU A 493 -15.78 -0.38 -4.75
C LEU A 493 -14.67 0.25 -5.60
N HIS A 494 -14.64 1.58 -5.74
CA HIS A 494 -13.64 2.27 -6.57
C HIS A 494 -12.28 2.45 -5.87
N ASP A 495 -12.25 2.40 -4.54
CA ASP A 495 -11.04 2.65 -3.75
C ASP A 495 -9.94 1.60 -4.00
N GLU A 496 -10.31 0.34 -4.20
CA GLU A 496 -9.35 -0.76 -4.33
C GLU A 496 -9.69 -1.74 -5.45
N ILE A 497 -9.95 -1.21 -6.66
CA ILE A 497 -10.25 -2.04 -7.84
C ILE A 497 -9.15 -3.09 -8.04
N PRO A 498 -9.48 -4.39 -8.07
CA PRO A 498 -8.49 -5.46 -8.16
C PRO A 498 -7.77 -5.43 -9.51
N ALA A 499 -6.57 -4.87 -9.55
CA ALA A 499 -5.74 -4.81 -10.75
C ALA A 499 -4.60 -5.84 -10.77
N GLY A 500 -4.24 -6.38 -9.59
CA GLY A 500 -3.12 -7.32 -9.44
C GLY A 500 -3.54 -8.78 -9.64
N PHE A 501 -2.86 -9.50 -10.53
CA PHE A 501 -3.03 -10.94 -10.73
C PHE A 501 -1.66 -11.62 -10.93
N ASN A 502 -1.61 -12.93 -10.70
CA ASN A 502 -0.42 -13.72 -10.98
C ASN A 502 -0.59 -14.46 -12.32
N ILE A 503 0.50 -14.72 -13.03
CA ILE A 503 0.48 -15.38 -14.33
C ILE A 503 1.36 -16.64 -14.29
N ALA A 504 0.87 -17.72 -14.88
CA ALA A 504 1.63 -18.91 -15.25
C ALA A 504 1.36 -19.20 -16.73
N GLY A 505 2.33 -18.93 -17.60
CA GLY A 505 2.16 -19.06 -19.05
C GLY A 505 1.01 -18.17 -19.55
N HIS A 506 -0.01 -18.78 -20.14
CA HIS A 506 -1.21 -18.08 -20.63
C HIS A 506 -2.35 -18.03 -19.61
N VAL A 507 -2.15 -18.55 -18.40
CA VAL A 507 -3.17 -18.62 -17.34
C VAL A 507 -2.96 -17.48 -16.35
N ALA A 508 -3.99 -16.66 -16.14
CA ALA A 508 -4.02 -15.65 -15.09
C ALA A 508 -4.80 -16.18 -13.87
N HIS A 509 -4.28 -15.92 -12.67
CA HIS A 509 -4.93 -16.22 -11.40
C HIS A 509 -5.27 -14.93 -10.67
N LEU A 510 -6.57 -14.71 -10.46
CA LEU A 510 -7.13 -13.58 -9.73
C LEU A 510 -7.16 -13.84 -8.23
N ASN A 511 -6.76 -12.84 -7.43
CA ASN A 511 -6.99 -12.83 -5.98
C ASN A 511 -8.04 -11.75 -5.69
N LEU A 512 -9.32 -12.14 -5.66
CA LEU A 512 -10.42 -11.22 -5.38
C LEU A 512 -10.76 -11.25 -3.89
N ARG A 513 -11.01 -10.07 -3.31
CA ARG A 513 -11.62 -9.96 -1.98
C ARG A 513 -13.13 -10.23 -2.09
N GLU A 514 -13.75 -10.57 -0.96
CA GLU A 514 -15.16 -10.99 -0.91
C GLU A 514 -16.12 -9.99 -1.56
N ASN A 515 -15.89 -8.69 -1.36
CA ASN A 515 -16.69 -7.61 -1.93
C ASN A 515 -16.63 -7.52 -3.48
N TYR A 516 -15.60 -8.10 -4.12
CA TYR A 516 -15.47 -8.15 -5.58
C TYR A 516 -15.91 -9.49 -6.19
N LEU A 517 -16.21 -10.52 -5.39
CA LEU A 517 -16.66 -11.82 -5.88
C LEU A 517 -17.90 -11.74 -6.78
N PRO A 518 -18.90 -10.87 -6.55
CA PRO A 518 -20.04 -10.73 -7.46
C PRO A 518 -19.64 -10.32 -8.89
N TYR A 519 -18.49 -9.67 -9.06
CA TYR A 519 -17.99 -9.15 -10.33
C TYR A 519 -16.85 -9.99 -10.92
N LYS A 520 -16.59 -11.19 -10.37
CA LYS A 520 -15.42 -12.01 -10.75
C LYS A 520 -15.38 -12.40 -12.23
N TYR A 521 -16.53 -12.71 -12.82
CA TYR A 521 -16.65 -13.07 -14.24
C TYR A 521 -16.40 -11.86 -15.15
N LEU A 522 -16.96 -10.70 -14.81
CA LEU A 522 -16.73 -9.45 -15.55
C LEU A 522 -15.25 -9.05 -15.51
N ALA A 523 -14.64 -9.06 -14.32
CA ALA A 523 -13.22 -8.78 -14.17
C ALA A 523 -12.36 -9.74 -14.99
N ALA A 524 -12.69 -11.04 -14.98
CA ALA A 524 -11.97 -12.05 -15.74
C ALA A 524 -12.09 -11.87 -17.26
N GLU A 525 -13.28 -11.56 -17.78
CA GLU A 525 -13.48 -11.25 -19.21
C GLU A 525 -12.67 -10.03 -19.64
N ILE A 526 -12.68 -8.95 -18.85
CA ILE A 526 -11.92 -7.73 -19.18
C ILE A 526 -10.42 -8.03 -19.14
N ILE A 527 -9.94 -8.84 -18.18
CA ILE A 527 -8.53 -9.24 -18.14
C ILE A 527 -8.15 -10.04 -19.38
N LEU A 528 -9.00 -10.97 -19.82
CA LEU A 528 -8.77 -11.75 -21.03
C LEU A 528 -8.69 -10.84 -22.26
N ASP A 529 -9.65 -9.92 -22.43
CA ASP A 529 -9.68 -8.98 -23.55
C ASP A 529 -8.47 -8.01 -23.57
N LYS A 530 -8.03 -7.56 -22.40
CA LYS A 530 -6.96 -6.56 -22.26
C LYS A 530 -5.56 -7.12 -22.25
N ASN A 531 -5.40 -8.44 -22.15
CA ASN A 531 -4.10 -9.10 -22.08
C ASN A 531 -4.02 -10.23 -23.12
N PRO A 532 -3.56 -9.96 -24.35
CA PRO A 532 -3.56 -10.95 -25.43
C PRO A 532 -2.76 -12.24 -25.17
N GLN A 533 -1.83 -12.21 -24.21
CA GLN A 533 -1.07 -13.38 -23.78
C GLN A 533 -1.88 -14.33 -22.88
N ILE A 534 -2.91 -13.81 -22.22
CA ILE A 534 -3.78 -14.56 -21.32
C ILE A 534 -4.91 -15.16 -22.14
N LYS A 535 -5.12 -16.48 -21.99
CA LYS A 535 -6.25 -17.18 -22.63
C LYS A 535 -7.24 -17.72 -21.61
N THR A 536 -6.79 -17.98 -20.38
CA THR A 536 -7.62 -18.57 -19.32
C THR A 536 -7.42 -17.79 -18.03
N VAL A 537 -8.51 -17.42 -17.38
CA VAL A 537 -8.51 -16.74 -16.08
C VAL A 537 -9.16 -17.64 -15.06
N ILE A 538 -8.47 -17.88 -13.94
CA ILE A 538 -8.94 -18.73 -12.85
C ILE A 538 -8.98 -17.99 -11.52
N ASN A 539 -9.76 -18.53 -10.59
CA ASN A 539 -9.70 -18.20 -9.17
C ASN A 539 -9.33 -19.47 -8.39
N LYS A 540 -8.43 -19.35 -7.41
CA LYS A 540 -8.10 -20.48 -6.52
C LYS A 540 -9.12 -20.55 -5.40
N VAL A 541 -9.74 -21.71 -5.23
CA VAL A 541 -10.80 -21.90 -4.23
C VAL A 541 -10.19 -22.22 -2.86
N ASP A 542 -9.00 -22.85 -2.84
CA ASP A 542 -8.34 -23.28 -1.62
C ASP A 542 -6.89 -22.81 -1.49
N ASN A 543 -6.42 -22.80 -0.24
CA ASN A 543 -5.01 -22.55 0.07
C ASN A 543 -4.14 -23.75 -0.35
N VAL A 544 -3.02 -23.47 -0.99
CA VAL A 544 -2.08 -24.51 -1.41
C VAL A 544 -1.54 -25.29 -0.21
N GLY A 545 -1.74 -26.61 -0.20
CA GLY A 545 -1.16 -27.53 0.78
C GLY A 545 -1.99 -27.78 2.05
N SER A 546 -3.20 -27.22 2.18
CA SER A 546 -4.11 -27.59 3.28
C SER A 546 -4.80 -28.94 3.06
N GLU A 547 -5.14 -29.27 1.82
CA GLU A 547 -5.92 -30.47 1.48
C GLU A 547 -5.17 -31.49 0.61
N SER A 548 -4.05 -31.09 0.00
CA SER A 548 -3.27 -31.93 -0.92
C SER A 548 -1.80 -32.00 -0.52
N GLU A 549 -1.33 -33.22 -0.25
CA GLU A 549 0.08 -33.50 0.00
C GLU A 549 1.00 -33.21 -1.20
N PHE A 550 0.43 -33.11 -2.40
CA PHE A 550 1.15 -32.79 -3.63
C PHE A 550 1.24 -31.28 -3.91
N ARG A 551 0.71 -30.43 -3.00
CA ARG A 551 0.65 -28.97 -3.16
C ARG A 551 -0.11 -28.54 -4.42
N THR A 552 -1.09 -29.32 -4.85
CA THR A 552 -2.08 -28.92 -5.86
C THR A 552 -3.11 -27.97 -5.24
N PHE A 553 -3.90 -27.31 -6.07
CA PHE A 553 -4.95 -26.40 -5.63
C PHE A 553 -6.24 -26.67 -6.42
N GLN A 554 -7.38 -26.51 -5.76
CA GLN A 554 -8.67 -26.43 -6.45
C GLN A 554 -8.84 -25.05 -7.08
N TYR A 555 -9.48 -25.03 -8.24
CA TYR A 555 -9.69 -23.80 -9.00
C TYR A 555 -11.05 -23.82 -9.70
N GLU A 556 -11.55 -22.63 -9.97
CA GLU A 556 -12.66 -22.40 -10.90
C GLU A 556 -12.16 -21.60 -12.09
N VAL A 557 -12.68 -21.90 -13.28
CA VAL A 557 -12.43 -21.09 -14.48
C VAL A 557 -13.43 -19.94 -14.49
N LEU A 558 -12.92 -18.71 -14.55
CA LEU A 558 -13.73 -17.50 -14.61
C LEU A 558 -13.92 -17.01 -16.05
N ALA A 559 -12.90 -17.15 -16.91
CA ALA A 559 -13.01 -16.80 -18.32
C ALA A 559 -12.05 -17.63 -19.19
N GLY A 560 -12.43 -17.86 -20.45
CA GLY A 560 -11.64 -18.64 -21.40
C GLY A 560 -11.83 -20.15 -21.30
N PRO A 561 -11.11 -20.95 -22.11
CA PRO A 561 -11.18 -22.40 -22.06
C PRO A 561 -10.58 -22.94 -20.76
N ASN A 562 -11.07 -24.10 -20.29
CA ASN A 562 -10.46 -24.84 -19.19
C ASN A 562 -9.17 -25.55 -19.66
N ASP A 563 -8.14 -24.77 -19.97
CA ASP A 563 -6.80 -25.22 -20.32
C ASP A 563 -5.80 -24.67 -19.29
N LEU A 564 -5.19 -25.59 -18.54
CA LEU A 564 -4.12 -25.28 -17.59
C LEU A 564 -2.76 -25.84 -18.02
N ASN A 565 -2.64 -26.32 -19.26
CA ASN A 565 -1.36 -26.74 -19.81
C ASN A 565 -0.55 -25.51 -20.19
N VAL A 566 0.38 -25.15 -19.32
CA VAL A 566 1.16 -23.92 -19.47
C VAL A 566 2.57 -24.23 -19.92
N GLN A 567 3.12 -23.32 -20.70
CA GLN A 567 4.55 -23.25 -20.97
C GLN A 567 5.09 -21.98 -20.33
N VAL A 568 6.14 -22.12 -19.52
CA VAL A 568 6.83 -20.99 -18.88
C VAL A 568 8.31 -21.04 -19.18
N SER A 569 8.95 -19.87 -19.18
CA SER A 569 10.39 -19.73 -19.34
C SER A 569 10.97 -19.09 -18.09
N GLU A 570 11.91 -19.76 -17.44
CA GLU A 570 12.61 -19.26 -16.25
C GLU A 570 14.10 -19.62 -16.34
N SER A 571 15.01 -18.66 -16.08
CA SER A 571 16.46 -18.88 -16.17
C SER A 571 16.92 -19.55 -17.49
N ASP A 572 16.40 -19.04 -18.61
CA ASP A 572 16.59 -19.58 -19.97
C ASP A 572 16.15 -21.04 -20.15
N CYS A 573 15.37 -21.61 -19.23
CA CYS A 573 14.84 -22.96 -19.29
C CYS A 573 13.33 -22.95 -19.54
N ILE A 574 12.87 -23.86 -20.40
CA ILE A 574 11.44 -23.99 -20.72
C ILE A 574 10.85 -25.14 -19.90
N PHE A 575 9.74 -24.86 -19.22
CA PHE A 575 8.98 -25.84 -18.46
C PHE A 575 7.56 -25.94 -19.02
N GLU A 576 7.06 -27.17 -19.17
CA GLU A 576 5.70 -27.46 -19.61
C GLU A 576 5.03 -28.35 -18.58
N PHE A 577 3.84 -27.97 -18.14
CA PHE A 577 3.10 -28.68 -17.11
C PHE A 577 1.63 -28.29 -17.08
N ASP A 578 0.82 -29.16 -16.49
CA ASP A 578 -0.55 -28.84 -16.09
C ASP A 578 -0.54 -28.13 -14.74
N TYR A 579 -0.90 -26.84 -14.73
CA TYR A 579 -0.83 -25.98 -13.55
C TYR A 579 -1.73 -26.45 -12.40
N SER A 580 -2.75 -27.27 -12.65
CA SER A 580 -3.58 -27.86 -11.58
C SER A 580 -2.89 -29.02 -10.86
N LYS A 581 -1.95 -29.71 -11.51
CA LYS A 581 -1.36 -30.97 -11.04
C LYS A 581 0.00 -30.80 -10.38
N VAL A 582 0.63 -29.64 -10.53
CA VAL A 582 1.96 -29.37 -9.98
C VAL A 582 2.03 -28.01 -9.30
N TYR A 583 2.93 -27.87 -8.33
CA TYR A 583 3.19 -26.58 -7.70
C TYR A 583 4.13 -25.74 -8.56
N TRP A 584 3.71 -24.51 -8.90
CA TRP A 584 4.55 -23.52 -9.56
C TRP A 584 4.30 -22.13 -9.00
N ASN A 585 5.37 -21.34 -8.84
CA ASN A 585 5.30 -19.94 -8.42
C ASN A 585 6.41 -19.11 -9.06
N SER A 586 6.06 -18.33 -10.08
CA SER A 586 6.98 -17.46 -10.82
C SER A 586 7.67 -16.40 -9.94
N LYS A 587 7.13 -16.10 -8.75
CA LYS A 587 7.76 -15.15 -7.81
C LYS A 587 8.99 -15.71 -7.08
N LEU A 588 9.31 -16.99 -7.26
CA LEU A 588 10.49 -17.64 -6.68
C LEU A 588 11.72 -17.60 -7.59
N GLU A 589 11.59 -17.06 -8.82
CA GLU A 589 12.70 -17.04 -9.78
C GLU A 589 13.98 -16.39 -9.23
N SER A 590 13.86 -15.31 -8.45
CA SER A 590 15.02 -14.65 -7.84
C SER A 590 15.77 -15.59 -6.88
N GLU A 591 15.05 -16.41 -6.13
CA GLU A 591 15.63 -17.39 -5.21
C GLU A 591 16.21 -18.59 -5.95
N HIS A 592 15.50 -19.08 -6.97
CA HIS A 592 16.01 -20.12 -7.86
C HIS A 592 17.36 -19.72 -8.46
N ARG A 593 17.43 -18.52 -9.02
CA ARG A 593 18.64 -17.94 -9.59
C ARG A 593 19.75 -17.76 -8.55
N ARG A 594 19.40 -17.31 -7.34
CA ARG A 594 20.38 -17.12 -6.25
C ARG A 594 21.09 -18.41 -5.90
N LEU A 595 20.36 -19.50 -5.65
CA LEU A 595 20.97 -20.80 -5.31
C LEU A 595 21.70 -21.41 -6.52
N VAL A 596 21.10 -21.39 -7.71
CA VAL A 596 21.74 -21.91 -8.94
C VAL A 596 23.06 -21.19 -9.21
N ASN A 597 23.16 -19.90 -8.91
CA ASN A 597 24.40 -19.13 -9.06
C ASN A 597 25.52 -19.54 -8.10
N MET A 598 25.18 -20.12 -6.94
CA MET A 598 26.17 -20.62 -5.97
C MET A 598 26.86 -21.90 -6.46
N PHE A 599 26.16 -22.74 -7.21
CA PHE A 599 26.69 -24.03 -7.68
C PHE A 599 27.78 -23.84 -8.75
N GLN A 600 28.84 -24.63 -8.64
CA GLN A 600 29.98 -24.64 -9.54
C GLN A 600 29.93 -25.81 -10.53
N PRO A 601 30.40 -25.62 -11.78
CA PRO A 601 30.51 -26.70 -12.75
C PRO A 601 31.27 -27.92 -12.20
N GLY A 602 30.72 -29.11 -12.42
CA GLY A 602 31.28 -30.38 -11.94
C GLY A 602 30.86 -30.79 -10.53
N GLU A 603 30.18 -29.93 -9.77
CA GLU A 603 29.62 -30.30 -8.46
C GLU A 603 28.43 -31.25 -8.58
N VAL A 604 28.10 -31.93 -7.47
CA VAL A 604 26.90 -32.75 -7.33
C VAL A 604 25.90 -32.03 -6.43
N VAL A 605 24.70 -31.78 -6.94
CA VAL A 605 23.58 -31.18 -6.21
C VAL A 605 22.47 -32.20 -6.08
N VAL A 606 21.84 -32.27 -4.91
CA VAL A 606 20.63 -33.07 -4.68
C VAL A 606 19.48 -32.12 -4.40
N ASP A 607 18.53 -32.06 -5.33
CA ASP A 607 17.26 -31.34 -5.19
C ASP A 607 16.21 -32.29 -4.62
N VAL A 608 16.00 -32.21 -3.29
CA VAL A 608 15.26 -33.22 -2.52
C VAL A 608 13.74 -33.12 -2.75
N MET A 609 13.25 -31.92 -3.11
CA MET A 609 11.85 -31.61 -3.37
C MET A 609 11.73 -30.76 -4.64
N ALA A 610 12.17 -31.35 -5.75
CA ALA A 610 12.46 -30.67 -6.99
C ALA A 610 11.23 -30.13 -7.72
N GLY A 611 10.02 -30.64 -7.45
CA GLY A 611 8.85 -30.36 -8.27
C GLY A 611 9.15 -30.66 -9.74
N ILE A 612 8.95 -29.66 -10.60
CA ILE A 612 9.27 -29.76 -12.04
C ILE A 612 10.71 -29.39 -12.40
N GLY A 613 11.56 -29.13 -11.40
CA GLY A 613 13.00 -28.88 -11.53
C GLY A 613 13.44 -27.44 -11.76
N PRO A 614 12.88 -26.41 -11.09
CA PRO A 614 13.32 -25.03 -11.27
C PRO A 614 14.76 -24.79 -10.76
N PHE A 615 15.30 -25.60 -9.84
CA PHE A 615 16.73 -25.61 -9.53
C PHE A 615 17.49 -26.61 -10.41
N ALA A 616 16.95 -27.83 -10.54
CA ALA A 616 17.64 -28.93 -11.18
C ALA A 616 17.98 -28.70 -12.65
N VAL A 617 17.03 -28.18 -13.44
CA VAL A 617 17.22 -28.00 -14.88
C VAL A 617 18.19 -26.84 -15.18
N PRO A 618 18.08 -25.65 -14.57
CA PRO A 618 19.08 -24.59 -14.73
C PRO A 618 20.47 -24.97 -14.21
N ALA A 619 20.58 -25.70 -13.09
CA ALA A 619 21.86 -26.20 -12.60
C ALA A 619 22.51 -27.19 -13.59
N GLY A 620 21.71 -28.07 -14.21
CA GLY A 620 22.16 -28.91 -15.31
C GLY A 620 22.73 -28.10 -16.48
N LYS A 621 22.10 -26.97 -16.87
CA LYS A 621 22.67 -26.08 -17.91
C LYS A 621 24.02 -25.47 -17.50
N LYS A 622 24.25 -25.27 -16.21
CA LYS A 622 25.53 -24.81 -15.64
C LYS A 622 26.60 -25.92 -15.51
N ARG A 623 26.37 -27.11 -16.08
CA ARG A 623 27.30 -28.25 -16.00
C ARG A 623 27.46 -28.80 -14.57
N VAL A 624 26.41 -28.72 -13.77
CA VAL A 624 26.32 -29.31 -12.44
C VAL A 624 25.61 -30.66 -12.56
N PHE A 625 26.10 -31.69 -11.87
CA PHE A 625 25.40 -32.97 -11.77
C PHE A 625 24.26 -32.83 -10.77
N VAL A 626 23.03 -33.18 -11.16
CA VAL A 626 21.87 -33.00 -10.29
C VAL A 626 21.07 -34.27 -10.15
N TRP A 627 20.87 -34.70 -8.89
CA TRP A 627 19.87 -35.69 -8.54
C TRP A 627 18.61 -34.97 -8.07
N ALA A 628 17.52 -35.14 -8.81
CA ALA A 628 16.25 -34.47 -8.53
C ALA A 628 15.20 -35.49 -8.08
N ASN A 629 14.48 -35.17 -7.01
CA ASN A 629 13.47 -36.02 -6.41
C ASN A 629 12.19 -35.22 -6.17
N ASP A 630 11.04 -35.83 -6.39
CA ASP A 630 9.78 -35.29 -5.91
C ASP A 630 8.81 -36.41 -5.56
N LYS A 631 7.89 -36.15 -4.61
CA LYS A 631 6.85 -37.09 -4.20
C LYS A 631 5.70 -37.14 -5.21
N ASN A 632 5.42 -36.02 -5.89
CA ASN A 632 4.30 -35.93 -6.84
C ASN A 632 4.69 -36.57 -8.19
N PRO A 633 4.00 -37.65 -8.63
CA PRO A 633 4.30 -38.31 -9.90
C PRO A 633 4.13 -37.40 -11.12
N GLU A 634 3.18 -36.46 -11.09
CA GLU A 634 2.98 -35.51 -12.18
C GLU A 634 4.13 -34.50 -12.26
N SER A 635 4.68 -34.10 -11.11
CA SER A 635 5.87 -33.25 -11.07
C SER A 635 7.09 -33.96 -11.67
N VAL A 636 7.26 -35.25 -11.37
CA VAL A 636 8.29 -36.11 -11.95
C VAL A 636 8.16 -36.21 -13.48
N LYS A 637 6.95 -36.48 -13.99
CA LYS A 637 6.70 -36.50 -15.44
C LYS A 637 7.08 -35.17 -16.11
N CYS A 638 6.67 -34.05 -15.52
CA CYS A 638 6.99 -32.72 -16.04
C CYS A 638 8.50 -32.42 -15.99
N LEU A 639 9.19 -32.85 -14.92
CA LEU A 639 10.64 -32.76 -14.79
C LEU A 639 11.36 -33.53 -15.91
N GLU A 640 10.94 -34.75 -16.22
CA GLU A 640 11.53 -35.53 -17.33
C GLU A 640 11.38 -34.83 -18.68
N VAL A 641 10.20 -34.24 -18.93
CA VAL A 641 9.95 -33.44 -20.13
C VAL A 641 10.88 -32.22 -20.16
N ALA A 642 11.00 -31.50 -19.03
CA ALA A 642 11.88 -30.35 -18.91
C ALA A 642 13.37 -30.73 -19.12
N ILE A 643 13.83 -31.85 -18.56
CA ILE A 643 15.19 -32.36 -18.74
C ILE A 643 15.50 -32.61 -20.23
N LYS A 644 14.59 -33.28 -20.94
CA LYS A 644 14.73 -33.56 -22.38
C LYS A 644 14.72 -32.28 -23.20
N LYS A 645 13.74 -31.40 -22.97
CA LYS A 645 13.54 -30.16 -23.71
C LYS A 645 14.70 -29.18 -23.56
N ASN A 646 15.28 -29.13 -22.36
CA ASN A 646 16.43 -28.26 -22.04
C ASN A 646 17.79 -28.92 -22.30
N LYS A 647 17.82 -30.16 -22.81
CA LYS A 647 19.03 -30.90 -23.21
C LYS A 647 20.02 -31.11 -22.06
N VAL A 648 19.52 -31.41 -20.86
CA VAL A 648 20.35 -31.62 -19.64
C VAL A 648 20.38 -33.06 -19.15
N SER A 649 19.85 -34.03 -19.91
CA SER A 649 19.73 -35.45 -19.50
C SER A 649 21.02 -36.14 -19.05
N GLN A 650 22.18 -35.64 -19.51
CA GLN A 650 23.49 -36.19 -19.15
C GLN A 650 23.94 -35.75 -17.75
N LEU A 651 23.44 -34.61 -17.28
CA LEU A 651 23.84 -33.96 -16.02
C LEU A 651 22.74 -34.08 -14.97
N THR A 652 21.48 -34.09 -15.41
CA THR A 652 20.30 -34.33 -14.60
C THR A 652 19.62 -35.60 -15.14
N PRO A 653 20.03 -36.80 -14.67
CA PRO A 653 19.36 -38.02 -15.08
C PRO A 653 17.89 -38.00 -14.64
N PRO A 654 16.98 -38.64 -15.39
CA PRO A 654 15.60 -38.79 -14.97
C PRO A 654 15.54 -39.53 -13.62
N PRO A 655 14.65 -39.13 -12.71
CA PRO A 655 14.51 -39.78 -11.42
C PRO A 655 14.14 -41.28 -11.60
N PRO A 656 14.66 -42.17 -10.74
CA PRO A 656 14.35 -43.59 -10.84
C PRO A 656 12.85 -43.87 -10.55
N LEU A 657 12.24 -44.73 -11.37
CA LEU A 657 10.80 -45.07 -11.38
C LEU A 657 10.26 -45.62 -10.04
N TYR A 658 11.13 -46.04 -9.10
CA TYR A 658 10.79 -46.69 -7.83
C TYR A 658 10.58 -45.74 -6.63
N SER A 659 10.51 -44.41 -6.84
CA SER A 659 10.30 -43.42 -5.76
C SER A 659 8.85 -43.27 -5.26
N LEU A 660 7.93 -44.13 -5.73
CA LEU A 660 6.48 -43.99 -5.52
C LEU A 660 5.89 -44.66 -4.26
N THR A 661 6.70 -45.21 -3.34
CA THR A 661 6.19 -45.80 -2.08
C THR A 661 6.31 -44.84 -0.89
N PRO A 662 5.23 -44.65 -0.10
CA PRO A 662 5.20 -43.74 1.05
C PRO A 662 5.85 -44.41 2.27
N THR A 663 7.17 -44.42 2.32
CA THR A 663 7.92 -44.70 3.56
C THR A 663 9.03 -43.67 3.66
N HIS A 664 8.98 -42.79 4.67
CA HIS A 664 10.07 -41.90 5.15
C HIS A 664 11.31 -41.87 4.23
N ASN A 665 11.25 -41.10 3.15
CA ASN A 665 12.33 -41.07 2.16
C ASN A 665 13.48 -40.22 2.68
N SER A 666 14.46 -40.91 3.27
CA SER A 666 15.73 -40.36 3.72
C SER A 666 16.64 -39.95 2.53
N PRO A 667 17.51 -38.93 2.69
CA PRO A 667 18.56 -38.56 1.74
C PRO A 667 19.53 -39.71 1.41
N THR A 668 19.47 -40.82 2.16
CA THR A 668 20.44 -41.92 2.16
C THR A 668 20.45 -42.77 0.88
N ARG A 669 19.42 -42.71 0.03
CA ARG A 669 19.41 -43.46 -1.26
C ARG A 669 20.12 -42.76 -2.41
N TYR A 670 20.48 -41.48 -2.27
CA TYR A 670 21.28 -40.74 -3.25
C TYR A 670 22.77 -41.01 -3.06
N HIS A 671 23.14 -42.29 -3.07
CA HIS A 671 24.53 -42.71 -3.09
C HIS A 671 24.92 -43.08 -4.52
N PRO A 672 26.06 -42.60 -5.04
CA PRO A 672 26.58 -43.08 -6.32
C PRO A 672 26.91 -44.60 -6.32
N SER A 673 26.94 -45.27 -5.17
CA SER A 673 27.16 -46.72 -5.06
C SER A 673 25.92 -47.58 -5.34
N SER A 674 24.71 -47.01 -5.40
CA SER A 674 23.48 -47.75 -5.81
C SER A 674 23.14 -47.56 -7.29
N ALA A 675 23.94 -46.77 -8.03
CA ALA A 675 23.85 -46.71 -9.48
C ALA A 675 24.54 -47.96 -10.09
N PRO A 676 23.88 -48.70 -11.00
CA PRO A 676 24.54 -49.79 -11.71
C PRO A 676 25.71 -49.22 -12.52
N SER A 677 26.93 -49.58 -12.09
CA SER A 677 28.23 -49.42 -12.75
C SER A 677 28.48 -48.10 -13.50
N ALA A 678 29.26 -47.21 -12.88
CA ALA A 678 30.10 -46.19 -13.52
C ALA A 678 29.60 -45.60 -14.88
N LYS A 679 28.49 -44.86 -14.87
CA LYS A 679 28.07 -44.12 -16.06
C LYS A 679 28.85 -42.80 -16.16
N THR A 680 29.81 -42.75 -17.08
CA THR A 680 30.48 -41.52 -17.49
C THR A 680 29.49 -40.60 -18.21
N ALA A 681 29.36 -39.35 -17.78
CA ALA A 681 28.55 -38.35 -18.47
C ALA A 681 29.41 -37.52 -19.41
N THR A 682 29.04 -37.45 -20.69
CA THR A 682 29.64 -36.50 -21.66
C THR A 682 28.98 -35.14 -21.49
N PRO A 683 29.70 -34.03 -21.31
CA PRO A 683 29.11 -32.70 -21.43
C PRO A 683 28.86 -32.39 -22.92
N SER A 684 27.60 -32.22 -23.33
CA SER A 684 27.30 -31.69 -24.67
C SER A 684 27.56 -30.18 -24.72
N SER A 685 28.32 -29.75 -25.72
CA SER A 685 28.58 -28.34 -26.00
C SER A 685 27.35 -27.71 -26.62
N THR A 686 26.64 -26.88 -25.86
CA THR A 686 25.90 -25.76 -26.43
C THR A 686 26.61 -24.51 -25.92
N LYS A 687 27.17 -23.69 -26.82
CA LYS A 687 27.80 -22.42 -26.47
C LYS A 687 26.79 -21.53 -25.70
N PRO A 688 27.24 -20.72 -24.73
CA PRO A 688 26.36 -19.74 -24.09
C PRO A 688 25.86 -18.73 -25.15
N PRO A 689 24.59 -18.29 -25.11
CA PRO A 689 24.08 -17.34 -26.08
C PRO A 689 24.59 -15.94 -25.73
N THR A 690 25.66 -15.50 -26.40
CA THR A 690 25.89 -14.06 -26.61
C THR A 690 24.88 -13.57 -27.63
N ARG A 691 23.91 -12.75 -27.20
CA ARG A 691 22.96 -12.07 -28.09
C ARG A 691 23.70 -11.15 -29.07
N PHE A 692 23.58 -11.42 -30.36
CA PHE A 692 23.33 -10.40 -31.39
C PHE A 692 22.50 -11.05 -32.50
N TRP A 693 21.34 -10.46 -32.79
CA TRP A 693 20.45 -10.88 -33.87
C TRP A 693 21.07 -10.40 -35.20
N GLN A 694 21.37 -11.32 -36.12
CA GLN A 694 21.71 -11.01 -37.52
C GLN A 694 20.80 -11.83 -38.45
N PRO A 695 20.32 -11.25 -39.57
CA PRO A 695 19.44 -11.95 -40.51
C PRO A 695 20.21 -13.00 -41.33
N PRO A 696 19.51 -14.01 -41.90
CA PRO A 696 20.14 -15.22 -42.40
C PRO A 696 20.92 -14.97 -43.68
N LYS A 697 22.21 -15.34 -43.69
CA LYS A 697 23.01 -15.50 -44.92
C LYS A 697 23.52 -16.94 -45.03
N THR A 698 23.07 -17.56 -46.11
CA THR A 698 23.66 -18.61 -46.97
C THR A 698 24.60 -19.67 -46.36
N ALA A 699 24.28 -20.91 -46.71
CA ALA A 699 24.96 -22.16 -46.39
C ALA A 699 26.49 -22.11 -46.46
N SER A 700 27.15 -22.73 -45.47
CA SER A 700 28.56 -23.12 -45.57
C SER A 700 28.82 -24.50 -44.94
N ALA A 701 29.45 -25.34 -45.78
CA ALA A 701 30.35 -26.50 -45.62
C ALA A 701 30.14 -27.59 -44.54
N PRO A 702 30.52 -28.87 -44.83
CA PRO A 702 30.30 -30.01 -43.94
C PRO A 702 31.26 -30.00 -42.75
N SER A 703 30.73 -30.25 -41.55
CA SER A 703 31.52 -30.36 -40.32
C SER A 703 32.37 -31.63 -40.27
N SER A 704 33.63 -31.48 -39.86
CA SER A 704 34.61 -32.52 -39.50
C SER A 704 34.10 -33.55 -38.46
N PRO A 705 34.64 -34.78 -38.44
CA PRO A 705 34.14 -35.89 -37.62
C PRO A 705 34.30 -35.64 -36.11
N PRO A 706 33.48 -36.28 -35.25
CA PRO A 706 33.39 -35.96 -33.83
C PRO A 706 34.63 -36.45 -33.08
N GLY A 707 35.54 -35.53 -32.76
CA GLY A 707 36.67 -35.78 -31.86
C GLY A 707 36.23 -36.19 -30.46
N ASN A 708 36.94 -37.15 -29.87
CA ASN A 708 36.79 -37.68 -28.51
C ASN A 708 36.62 -36.56 -27.48
N ARG A 709 35.44 -36.50 -26.84
CA ARG A 709 35.12 -35.53 -25.78
C ARG A 709 35.54 -36.09 -24.42
N PRO A 710 36.23 -35.31 -23.56
CA PRO A 710 36.61 -35.77 -22.22
C PRO A 710 35.36 -36.04 -21.38
N ARG A 711 35.22 -37.27 -20.90
CA ARG A 711 34.15 -37.69 -19.98
C ARG A 711 34.59 -37.31 -18.56
N VAL A 712 33.80 -36.51 -17.85
CA VAL A 712 34.09 -36.13 -16.47
C VAL A 712 33.41 -37.14 -15.54
N PRO A 713 34.15 -37.81 -14.63
CA PRO A 713 33.55 -38.72 -13.67
C PRO A 713 32.69 -37.94 -12.66
N ILE A 714 31.54 -38.51 -12.30
CA ILE A 714 30.66 -37.91 -11.27
C ILE A 714 31.38 -37.99 -9.92
N PRO A 715 31.52 -36.88 -9.18
CA PRO A 715 32.13 -36.90 -7.85
C PRO A 715 31.41 -37.88 -6.90
N PRO A 716 32.13 -38.58 -6.01
CA PRO A 716 31.54 -39.54 -5.08
C PRO A 716 30.76 -38.89 -3.92
N THR A 717 30.80 -37.56 -3.81
CA THR A 717 30.27 -36.77 -2.69
C THR A 717 29.29 -35.70 -3.19
N VAL A 718 28.28 -35.40 -2.39
CA VAL A 718 27.34 -34.30 -2.66
C VAL A 718 27.96 -32.97 -2.21
N SER A 719 27.87 -31.94 -3.05
CA SER A 719 28.29 -30.58 -2.73
C SER A 719 27.17 -29.78 -2.07
N HIS A 720 25.94 -29.88 -2.58
CA HIS A 720 24.78 -29.15 -2.06
C HIS A 720 23.51 -30.01 -1.98
N PHE A 721 22.73 -29.81 -0.92
CA PHE A 721 21.34 -30.25 -0.81
C PHE A 721 20.42 -29.04 -0.87
N VAL A 722 19.35 -29.14 -1.66
CA VAL A 722 18.31 -28.11 -1.76
C VAL A 722 16.97 -28.72 -1.32
N MET A 723 16.29 -28.04 -0.40
CA MET A 723 15.02 -28.50 0.17
C MET A 723 13.99 -27.36 0.07
N ASN A 724 13.22 -27.32 -1.03
CA ASN A 724 12.21 -26.29 -1.29
C ASN A 724 10.78 -26.74 -0.91
N LEU A 725 10.61 -27.02 0.38
CA LEU A 725 9.31 -27.36 0.97
C LEU A 725 9.12 -26.57 2.28
N PRO A 726 8.84 -25.25 2.22
CA PRO A 726 8.96 -24.37 3.39
C PRO A 726 8.09 -24.71 4.60
N ALA A 727 7.00 -25.45 4.38
CA ALA A 727 6.10 -25.87 5.46
C ALA A 727 6.69 -26.98 6.35
N SER A 728 7.57 -27.84 5.80
CA SER A 728 7.99 -29.07 6.48
C SER A 728 9.43 -29.52 6.23
N ALA A 729 10.20 -28.84 5.37
CA ALA A 729 11.57 -29.24 5.01
C ALA A 729 12.50 -29.38 6.22
N ILE A 730 12.32 -28.54 7.24
CA ILE A 730 13.10 -28.58 8.48
C ILE A 730 13.00 -29.96 9.19
N TRP A 731 11.85 -30.61 9.19
CA TRP A 731 11.66 -31.91 9.86
C TRP A 731 12.42 -33.06 9.19
N PHE A 732 12.84 -32.88 7.93
CA PHE A 732 13.67 -33.86 7.22
C PHE A 732 15.16 -33.72 7.55
N LEU A 733 15.56 -32.69 8.32
CA LEU A 733 16.97 -32.48 8.66
C LEU A 733 17.56 -33.62 9.50
N SER A 734 16.74 -34.27 10.32
CA SER A 734 17.10 -35.47 11.09
C SER A 734 17.71 -36.58 10.23
N SER A 735 17.33 -36.64 8.94
CA SER A 735 17.80 -37.67 8.01
C SER A 735 19.23 -37.44 7.50
N TYR A 736 19.86 -36.31 7.83
CA TYR A 736 21.29 -36.09 7.57
C TYR A 736 22.21 -36.70 8.65
N ARG A 737 21.65 -37.14 9.78
CA ARG A 737 22.40 -37.79 10.85
C ARG A 737 22.93 -39.15 10.39
N GLY A 738 24.24 -39.34 10.49
CA GLY A 738 24.92 -40.55 10.01
C GLY A 738 24.82 -40.77 8.50
N LEU A 739 24.60 -39.69 7.73
CA LEU A 739 24.52 -39.77 6.27
C LEU A 739 25.80 -40.39 5.67
N TYR A 740 26.96 -40.03 6.22
CA TYR A 740 28.28 -40.47 5.77
C TYR A 740 29.03 -41.34 6.78
N ALA A 741 28.35 -41.95 7.75
CA ALA A 741 28.96 -42.84 8.73
C ALA A 741 29.83 -43.93 8.05
N GLY A 742 31.10 -44.04 8.45
CA GLY A 742 32.06 -44.99 7.87
C GLY A 742 32.64 -44.55 6.51
N ARG A 743 32.42 -43.29 6.10
CA ARG A 743 32.92 -42.70 4.84
C ARG A 743 33.69 -41.40 5.06
N GLU A 744 34.29 -41.24 6.24
CA GLU A 744 35.06 -40.08 6.67
C GLU A 744 36.24 -39.80 5.73
N ALA A 745 36.80 -40.87 5.13
CA ALA A 745 37.91 -40.81 4.19
C ALA A 745 37.59 -40.04 2.89
N LEU A 746 36.32 -39.78 2.57
CA LEU A 746 35.93 -39.01 1.39
C LEU A 746 36.06 -37.49 1.59
N PHE A 747 36.18 -37.03 2.83
CA PHE A 747 36.11 -35.61 3.20
C PHE A 747 37.35 -35.15 3.96
N ALA A 748 37.49 -33.83 4.10
CA ALA A 748 38.52 -33.22 4.92
C ALA A 748 38.52 -33.78 6.36
N PRO A 749 39.71 -34.00 6.96
CA PRO A 749 41.04 -33.68 6.42
C PRO A 749 41.64 -34.74 5.47
N HIS A 750 40.96 -35.86 5.22
CA HIS A 750 41.50 -36.95 4.38
C HIS A 750 41.58 -36.58 2.89
N THR A 751 40.71 -35.68 2.44
CA THR A 751 40.72 -35.09 1.08
C THR A 751 40.52 -33.57 1.17
N ALA A 752 40.64 -32.87 0.04
CA ALA A 752 40.28 -31.45 -0.05
C ALA A 752 38.74 -31.21 -0.04
N THR A 753 37.94 -32.28 -0.10
CA THR A 753 36.48 -32.19 -0.24
C THR A 753 35.83 -31.84 1.09
N ARG A 754 35.02 -30.79 1.12
CA ARG A 754 34.25 -30.38 2.30
C ARG A 754 32.93 -31.14 2.39
N LEU A 755 32.36 -31.19 3.59
CA LEU A 755 31.00 -31.72 3.78
C LEU A 755 29.97 -30.90 2.98
N PRO A 756 28.78 -31.45 2.66
CA PRO A 756 27.80 -30.75 1.85
C PRO A 756 27.26 -29.47 2.51
N MET A 757 26.88 -28.48 1.69
CA MET A 757 26.06 -27.35 2.12
C MET A 757 24.57 -27.74 2.05
N VAL A 758 23.80 -27.46 3.09
CA VAL A 758 22.36 -27.72 3.13
C VAL A 758 21.61 -26.40 3.02
N HIS A 759 20.71 -26.29 2.04
CA HIS A 759 19.82 -25.15 1.82
C HIS A 759 18.38 -25.57 2.11
N VAL A 760 17.88 -25.20 3.30
CA VAL A 760 16.53 -25.55 3.75
C VAL A 760 15.63 -24.31 3.73
N HIS A 761 14.54 -24.40 2.96
CA HIS A 761 13.53 -23.34 2.98
C HIS A 761 12.55 -23.57 4.12
N CYS A 762 12.10 -22.51 4.76
CA CYS A 762 11.17 -22.56 5.88
C CYS A 762 10.30 -21.30 5.98
N PHE A 763 9.20 -21.39 6.72
CA PHE A 763 8.45 -20.21 7.16
C PHE A 763 8.86 -19.79 8.56
N ALA A 764 8.92 -18.47 8.80
CA ALA A 764 9.07 -17.90 10.14
C ALA A 764 8.25 -16.60 10.25
N VAL A 765 8.14 -16.09 11.48
CA VAL A 765 7.46 -14.82 11.75
C VAL A 765 8.16 -13.69 11.00
N LYS A 766 7.36 -12.77 10.47
CA LYS A 766 7.88 -11.55 9.85
C LYS A 766 8.33 -10.58 10.94
N ALA A 767 9.63 -10.35 11.05
CA ALA A 767 10.22 -9.37 11.96
C ALA A 767 11.48 -8.74 11.34
N THR A 768 11.84 -7.54 11.81
CA THR A 768 12.99 -6.76 11.32
C THR A 768 14.24 -6.93 12.16
N ASP A 769 14.15 -7.66 13.27
CA ASP A 769 15.23 -7.96 14.20
C ASP A 769 15.83 -9.36 13.94
N GLU A 770 16.71 -9.83 14.82
CA GLU A 770 17.34 -11.16 14.71
C GLU A 770 16.41 -12.32 15.09
N THR A 771 15.16 -12.05 15.49
CA THR A 771 14.20 -13.05 15.95
C THR A 771 13.98 -14.18 14.94
N PRO A 772 13.72 -13.92 13.64
CA PRO A 772 13.50 -14.99 12.67
C PRO A 772 14.74 -15.89 12.52
N ALA A 773 15.94 -15.29 12.57
CA ALA A 773 17.18 -16.04 12.43
C ALA A 773 17.43 -16.94 13.65
N ARG A 774 17.16 -16.45 14.87
CA ARG A 774 17.24 -17.24 16.10
C ARG A 774 16.24 -18.38 16.10
N ASP A 775 14.97 -18.11 15.81
CA ASP A 775 13.91 -19.12 15.84
C ASP A 775 14.17 -20.23 14.80
N ILE A 776 14.67 -19.86 13.61
CA ILE A 776 15.09 -20.83 12.59
C ILE A 776 16.27 -21.68 13.09
N CYS A 777 17.27 -21.10 13.74
CA CYS A 777 18.40 -21.84 14.31
C CYS A 777 17.97 -22.80 15.43
N GLU A 778 17.01 -22.40 16.27
CA GLU A 778 16.43 -23.26 17.31
C GLU A 778 15.73 -24.48 16.69
N MET A 779 14.94 -24.28 15.63
CA MET A 779 14.29 -25.38 14.92
C MET A 779 15.30 -26.32 14.23
N ILE A 780 16.33 -25.76 13.59
CA ILE A 780 17.42 -26.55 12.97
C ILE A 780 18.16 -27.36 14.05
N THR A 781 18.44 -26.76 15.20
CA THR A 781 19.09 -27.42 16.33
C THR A 781 18.29 -28.61 16.83
N ALA A 782 16.96 -28.44 16.98
CA ALA A 782 16.07 -29.48 17.45
C ALA A 782 16.06 -30.70 16.51
N GLU A 783 16.03 -30.47 15.20
CA GLU A 783 15.93 -31.55 14.20
C GLU A 783 17.27 -32.21 13.87
N LEU A 784 18.38 -31.45 13.84
CA LEU A 784 19.72 -32.01 13.62
C LEU A 784 20.29 -32.70 14.87
N GLY A 785 19.85 -32.28 16.05
CA GLY A 785 20.46 -32.68 17.32
C GLY A 785 21.87 -32.08 17.52
N PHE A 786 22.16 -30.95 16.87
CA PHE A 786 23.43 -30.23 16.94
C PHE A 786 23.17 -28.73 17.08
N ALA A 787 23.81 -28.09 18.06
CA ALA A 787 23.59 -26.67 18.34
C ALA A 787 24.15 -25.79 17.22
N VAL A 788 23.28 -24.99 16.60
CA VAL A 788 23.66 -24.03 15.56
C VAL A 788 23.37 -22.59 15.97
N ARG A 789 24.09 -21.64 15.38
CA ARG A 789 23.93 -20.20 15.63
C ARG A 789 23.74 -19.42 14.32
N PRO A 790 23.03 -18.29 14.33
CA PRO A 790 22.91 -17.46 13.14
C PRO A 790 24.24 -16.77 12.81
N ALA A 791 24.52 -16.60 11.52
CA ALA A 791 25.69 -15.86 11.04
C ALA A 791 25.65 -14.41 11.54
N GLY A 792 26.79 -13.90 12.03
CA GLY A 792 26.88 -12.57 12.62
C GLY A 792 26.50 -12.46 14.10
N ALA A 793 25.92 -13.51 14.71
CA ALA A 793 25.79 -13.57 16.16
C ALA A 793 27.15 -13.78 16.80
N ALA A 794 27.52 -12.90 17.73
CA ALA A 794 28.81 -12.93 18.41
C ALA A 794 29.02 -14.29 19.09
N ALA A 795 29.90 -15.14 18.52
CA ALA A 795 30.50 -16.22 19.28
C ALA A 795 31.14 -15.59 20.52
N ALA A 796 30.86 -16.14 21.72
CA ALA A 796 31.32 -15.60 23.00
C ALA A 796 32.80 -15.15 22.90
N GLY A 797 33.02 -13.83 22.77
CA GLY A 797 34.35 -13.23 22.63
C GLY A 797 34.75 -12.63 21.27
N SER A 798 33.90 -12.59 20.22
CA SER A 798 34.26 -11.96 18.94
C SER A 798 33.23 -10.93 18.44
N GLN A 799 33.71 -9.71 18.10
CA GLN A 799 32.89 -8.64 17.52
C GLN A 799 33.09 -8.56 15.99
N GLY A 800 32.03 -8.89 15.26
CA GLY A 800 31.84 -8.68 13.82
C GLY A 800 31.92 -9.96 12.99
N ALA A 801 31.07 -10.05 11.97
CA ALA A 801 31.12 -11.15 11.01
C ALA A 801 32.49 -11.21 10.33
N ARG A 802 33.19 -12.34 10.46
CA ARG A 802 34.48 -12.57 9.80
C ARG A 802 34.24 -12.97 8.35
N GLU A 803 35.07 -12.52 7.42
CA GLU A 803 35.04 -13.06 6.05
C GLU A 803 35.28 -14.57 6.13
N GLY A 804 34.35 -15.37 5.58
CA GLY A 804 34.37 -16.82 5.68
C GLY A 804 33.64 -17.42 6.89
N GLU A 805 33.05 -16.62 7.79
CA GLU A 805 32.26 -17.12 8.93
C GLU A 805 31.07 -17.97 8.48
N GLU A 806 30.48 -17.65 7.32
CA GLU A 806 29.38 -18.42 6.72
C GLU A 806 29.77 -19.86 6.35
N GLU A 807 31.07 -20.15 6.31
CA GLU A 807 31.60 -21.50 6.05
C GLU A 807 32.02 -22.24 7.33
N GLU A 808 31.94 -21.59 8.50
CA GLU A 808 32.22 -22.21 9.79
C GLU A 808 31.16 -23.26 10.15
N GLU A 809 31.62 -24.33 10.80
CA GLU A 809 30.74 -25.37 11.30
C GLU A 809 29.79 -24.83 12.38
N GLY A 810 28.52 -25.17 12.27
CA GLY A 810 27.48 -24.71 13.21
C GLY A 810 26.96 -23.28 12.95
N VAL A 811 27.40 -22.61 11.88
CA VAL A 811 26.88 -21.30 11.48
C VAL A 811 25.80 -21.43 10.41
N VAL A 812 24.67 -20.74 10.62
CA VAL A 812 23.53 -20.73 9.70
C VAL A 812 23.33 -19.34 9.11
N LYS A 813 23.39 -19.26 7.79
CA LYS A 813 23.00 -18.05 7.05
C LYS A 813 21.50 -18.09 6.75
N VAL A 814 20.76 -17.11 7.29
CA VAL A 814 19.32 -16.98 7.08
C VAL A 814 19.05 -15.88 6.07
N HIS A 815 18.49 -16.24 4.92
CA HIS A 815 18.12 -15.31 3.85
C HIS A 815 16.59 -15.16 3.79
N CYS A 816 16.08 -13.93 3.87
CA CYS A 816 14.66 -13.66 3.63
C CYS A 816 14.37 -13.72 2.13
N VAL A 817 13.53 -14.67 1.71
CA VAL A 817 13.19 -14.91 0.31
C VAL A 817 12.06 -14.00 -0.13
N ARG A 818 10.95 -13.99 0.62
CA ARG A 818 9.77 -13.16 0.34
C ARG A 818 8.78 -13.16 1.49
N ASP A 819 7.92 -12.15 1.51
CA ASP A 819 6.71 -12.16 2.33
C ASP A 819 5.64 -13.08 1.72
N VAL A 820 4.96 -13.85 2.57
CA VAL A 820 3.91 -14.79 2.16
C VAL A 820 2.56 -14.50 2.79
N ALA A 821 2.54 -13.86 3.97
CA ALA A 821 1.33 -13.33 4.61
C ALA A 821 1.73 -12.13 5.50
N PRO A 822 0.78 -11.32 6.01
CA PRO A 822 1.08 -10.13 6.81
C PRO A 822 2.07 -10.35 7.96
N ALA A 823 1.98 -11.51 8.64
CA ALA A 823 2.85 -11.87 9.77
C ALA A 823 3.86 -13.00 9.47
N LYS A 824 3.99 -13.43 8.21
CA LYS A 824 4.77 -14.63 7.83
C LYS A 824 5.61 -14.38 6.59
N SER A 825 6.89 -14.74 6.67
CA SER A 825 7.83 -14.67 5.55
C SER A 825 8.47 -16.04 5.29
N MET A 826 8.89 -16.25 4.05
CA MET A 826 9.66 -17.41 3.62
C MET A 826 11.14 -17.08 3.72
N TYR A 827 11.91 -18.00 4.29
CA TYR A 827 13.35 -17.89 4.45
C TYR A 827 14.06 -19.10 3.84
N CYS A 828 15.34 -18.92 3.48
CA CYS A 828 16.26 -19.99 3.11
C CYS A 828 17.42 -19.98 4.12
N ALA A 829 17.52 -21.03 4.93
CA ALA A 829 18.62 -21.25 5.84
C ALA A 829 19.68 -22.12 5.16
N SER A 830 20.91 -21.60 5.08
CA SER A 830 22.06 -22.25 4.45
C SER A 830 23.15 -22.51 5.48
N PHE A 831 23.59 -23.76 5.62
CA PHE A 831 24.65 -24.13 6.57
C PHE A 831 25.44 -25.35 6.09
N ARG A 832 26.71 -25.42 6.48
CA ARG A 832 27.56 -26.59 6.24
C ARG A 832 27.10 -27.72 7.16
N LEU A 833 26.87 -28.92 6.62
CA LEU A 833 26.47 -30.08 7.44
C LEU A 833 27.57 -30.35 8.50
N PRO A 834 27.24 -30.32 9.81
CA PRO A 834 28.24 -30.56 10.85
C PRO A 834 28.82 -31.97 10.76
N ARG A 835 30.11 -32.08 11.00
CA ARG A 835 30.90 -33.32 11.01
C ARG A 835 30.33 -34.33 12.00
N GLU A 836 30.00 -33.88 13.21
CA GLU A 836 29.41 -34.73 14.25
C GLU A 836 28.05 -35.31 13.84
N VAL A 837 27.27 -34.55 13.07
CA VAL A 837 25.98 -35.02 12.54
C VAL A 837 26.20 -35.98 11.37
N ALA A 838 27.03 -35.59 10.40
CA ALA A 838 27.27 -36.35 9.18
C ALA A 838 27.82 -37.77 9.43
N PHE A 839 28.68 -37.91 10.45
CA PHE A 839 29.38 -39.16 10.78
C PHE A 839 28.85 -39.85 12.05
N ALA A 840 27.76 -39.35 12.64
CA ALA A 840 27.11 -40.02 13.76
C ALA A 840 26.73 -41.46 13.42
N ALA A 841 26.64 -42.35 14.43
CA ALA A 841 26.05 -43.66 14.25
C ALA A 841 24.61 -43.52 13.71
N ARG A 842 24.25 -44.35 12.72
CA ARG A 842 22.86 -44.41 12.25
C ARG A 842 22.00 -45.00 13.37
N GLY A 843 20.99 -44.23 13.78
CA GLY A 843 19.95 -44.67 14.71
C GLY A 843 18.92 -45.57 14.04
#